data_AF-A0A3B8WWY2-F1
#
_entry.id   AF-A0A3B8WWY2-F1
#
_cell.length_a   1.000
_cell.length_b   1.000
_cell.length_c   1.000
_cell.angle_alpha   90.00
_cell.angle_beta   90.00
_cell.angle_gamma   90.00
#
_symmetry.space_group_name_H-M   'P 1'
#
loop_
_entity.id
_entity.type
_entity.pdbx_description
1 polymer ?
#
loop_
_entity_poly.entity_id
_entity_poly.type
_entity_poly.pdbx_seq_one_letter_code
_entity_poly.pdbx_strand_id
1 'polypeptide(L)'
;MITRGSVRLLLTSLLFSAAYTNAVLADDTDIYLGDQTNVIRPNLLFVLDTSDSMNVQVPGTGKTRLENMRESMQQILLDVDNINVGLMRFNGRRKGDNQTPTGGAVIFPITDIDAPLSTVPSETNSIRGISVPILESADDATQMITGTSAGQMALNSTTLDANQSPTIETTQTYSITTSANDAKEQPNGAFKNDLTGQLKIEDLNSSSGQKRIGLRFENVNIPADATIINATVQFTGKFSDSKPMSILVRGEDPTSPTAAAAFTGANGDLQGRFNNATTQTVQWLPGGWLPEQTFNTPNLEPIFSHLTASANGWTAGDDVVLLFEDEEDDPATSAKRRAYSFDEDPAKAPTLTVTYSAPNPSSDVQTQGLRFQNVLIPQGATITSAHLEFTAADPAGNTVADPQLWVGIENTGDSAPFTTSAFDMVDPSFTSPPRAWGNWKNGNIPAIGAEFDQVRIQRSGSDMDLTSAVQTVVDRGDWCGGNAMSFIIYPSTLATVRRLKSFDSPTSPSDPVQRMPRLVVEYDMNGITGADTGCIRQTFSYQPGHSKDDATESLVDNTVKINNHLRTGNTLTYDNATPTTTVTGVRFPDINLAQNSTILEAYLELTLRSAGTGATTLDIHGEKTDNGLRFEAVTSNLSDNSLRPR
;
A
#
# COMPACT_ATOMS: atom_id res chain seq x y z
N MET A 1 37.53 29.98 -96.31
CA MET A 1 37.21 28.86 -97.24
C MET A 1 37.38 27.57 -96.48
N ILE A 2 36.59 26.54 -96.82
CA ILE A 2 36.27 25.33 -96.02
C ILE A 2 35.15 25.59 -95.01
N THR A 3 33.95 24.98 -95.06
CA THR A 3 33.10 24.47 -96.15
C THR A 3 31.73 24.17 -95.51
N ARG A 4 30.67 24.21 -96.32
CA ARG A 4 29.23 24.10 -95.99
C ARG A 4 28.77 22.72 -95.46
N GLY A 5 29.50 22.10 -94.52
CA GLY A 5 29.20 20.76 -93.98
C GLY A 5 28.44 20.72 -92.65
N SER A 6 28.67 21.68 -91.75
CA SER A 6 28.30 21.49 -90.32
C SER A 6 26.98 22.14 -89.88
N VAL A 7 26.30 22.90 -90.75
CA VAL A 7 25.02 23.57 -90.41
C VAL A 7 23.79 22.68 -90.71
N ARG A 8 23.94 21.63 -91.53
CA ARG A 8 22.83 20.72 -91.87
C ARG A 8 22.60 19.59 -90.86
N LEU A 9 23.56 19.31 -89.96
CA LEU A 9 23.39 18.30 -88.89
C LEU A 9 22.74 18.89 -87.63
N LEU A 10 22.90 20.20 -87.38
CA LEU A 10 22.29 20.86 -86.21
C LEU A 10 20.81 21.16 -86.43
N LEU A 11 20.40 21.57 -87.65
CA LEU A 11 18.98 21.85 -87.92
C LEU A 11 18.10 20.59 -88.05
N THR A 12 18.65 19.43 -88.38
CA THR A 12 17.87 18.17 -88.47
C THR A 12 17.65 17.52 -87.10
N SER A 13 18.50 17.78 -86.11
CA SER A 13 18.30 17.31 -84.72
C SER A 13 17.29 18.14 -83.93
N LEU A 14 17.12 19.43 -84.25
CA LEU A 14 16.14 20.30 -83.59
C LEU A 14 14.71 20.14 -84.11
N LEU A 15 14.52 19.61 -85.32
CA LEU A 15 13.19 19.40 -85.93
C LEU A 15 12.59 18.02 -85.64
N PHE A 16 13.35 17.08 -85.07
CA PHE A 16 12.84 15.76 -84.66
C PHE A 16 12.44 15.67 -83.18
N SER A 17 12.78 16.68 -82.37
CA SER A 17 12.39 16.79 -80.96
C SER A 17 11.07 17.54 -80.72
N ALA A 18 10.49 18.15 -81.77
CA ALA A 18 9.24 18.92 -81.67
C ALA A 18 7.98 18.16 -82.14
N ALA A 19 8.05 16.85 -82.42
CA ALA A 19 6.94 16.09 -83.02
C ALA A 19 6.45 14.87 -82.22
N TYR A 20 6.87 14.68 -80.96
CA TYR A 20 6.32 13.65 -80.08
C TYR A 20 6.02 14.21 -78.68
N THR A 21 4.98 15.03 -78.60
CA THR A 21 4.24 15.25 -77.34
C THR A 21 2.90 14.53 -77.47
N ASN A 22 2.86 13.23 -77.21
CA ASN A 22 1.62 12.62 -76.74
C ASN A 22 1.49 13.06 -75.28
N ALA A 23 0.49 13.90 -75.02
CA ALA A 23 0.05 14.19 -73.67
C ALA A 23 -0.39 12.87 -73.03
N VAL A 24 0.42 12.33 -72.12
CA VAL A 24 -0.08 11.41 -71.11
C VAL A 24 -0.66 12.29 -70.02
N LEU A 25 -1.99 12.40 -70.02
CA LEU A 25 -2.75 12.88 -68.88
C LEU A 25 -2.59 11.84 -67.77
N ALA A 26 -1.66 12.09 -66.86
CA ALA A 26 -1.70 11.53 -65.53
C ALA A 26 -2.50 12.51 -64.68
N ASP A 27 -3.70 12.08 -64.31
CA ASP A 27 -4.64 12.75 -63.42
C ASP A 27 -4.35 12.29 -61.98
N ASP A 28 -4.37 13.23 -61.05
CA ASP A 28 -4.13 13.12 -59.60
C ASP A 28 -2.70 12.82 -59.08
N THR A 29 -1.93 13.89 -58.92
CA THR A 29 -1.03 14.02 -57.75
C THR A 29 -0.97 15.50 -57.33
N ASP A 30 -1.89 15.91 -56.46
CA ASP A 30 -1.83 17.22 -55.82
C ASP A 30 -0.68 17.26 -54.81
N ILE A 31 0.35 18.07 -55.09
CA ILE A 31 1.37 18.42 -54.10
C ILE A 31 0.87 19.68 -53.37
N TYR A 32 0.37 19.49 -52.16
CA TYR A 32 0.08 20.59 -51.24
C TYR A 32 1.41 21.10 -50.65
N LEU A 33 1.89 22.25 -51.15
CA LEU A 33 2.88 23.04 -50.43
C LEU A 33 2.12 23.95 -49.46
N GLY A 34 2.04 23.52 -48.19
CA GLY A 34 1.64 24.40 -47.10
C GLY A 34 2.63 25.55 -46.93
N ASP A 35 2.11 26.73 -46.66
CA ASP A 35 2.87 27.93 -46.31
C ASP A 35 3.83 27.62 -45.14
N GLN A 36 5.14 27.86 -45.32
CA GLN A 36 6.24 27.47 -44.42
C GLN A 36 6.29 28.29 -43.11
N THR A 37 5.19 28.93 -42.73
CA THR A 37 5.09 29.74 -41.52
C THR A 37 4.11 29.19 -40.47
N ASN A 38 3.24 28.25 -40.84
CA ASN A 38 2.33 27.58 -39.90
C ASN A 38 2.58 26.08 -39.89
N VAL A 39 3.02 25.56 -38.74
CA VAL A 39 3.08 24.12 -38.48
C VAL A 39 1.65 23.58 -38.56
N ILE A 40 1.33 22.82 -39.62
CA ILE A 40 0.02 22.16 -39.76
C ILE A 40 0.03 20.94 -38.84
N ARG A 41 -0.64 21.05 -37.69
CA ARG A 41 -0.85 19.96 -36.72
C ARG A 41 -2.24 19.34 -36.91
N PRO A 42 -2.40 18.02 -37.07
CA PRO A 42 -3.71 17.39 -37.12
C PRO A 42 -4.38 17.43 -35.75
N ASN A 43 -5.71 17.58 -35.73
CA ASN A 43 -6.51 17.56 -34.50
C ASN A 43 -7.04 16.15 -34.22
N LEU A 44 -6.74 15.62 -33.05
CA LEU A 44 -7.26 14.36 -32.52
C LEU A 44 -8.12 14.64 -31.29
N LEU A 45 -9.34 14.12 -31.25
CA LEU A 45 -10.24 14.26 -30.13
C LEU A 45 -10.60 12.87 -29.60
N PHE A 46 -10.11 12.54 -28.42
CA PHE A 46 -10.50 11.32 -27.72
C PHE A 46 -11.88 11.51 -27.10
N VAL A 47 -12.80 10.59 -27.37
CA VAL A 47 -14.13 10.58 -26.73
C VAL A 47 -14.24 9.30 -25.93
N LEU A 48 -14.20 9.43 -24.60
CA LEU A 48 -14.19 8.29 -23.68
C LEU A 48 -15.60 7.99 -23.20
N ASP A 49 -16.09 6.78 -23.44
CA ASP A 49 -17.28 6.29 -22.75
C ASP A 49 -16.94 5.97 -21.30
N THR A 50 -17.72 6.50 -20.36
CA THR A 50 -17.63 6.15 -18.93
C THR A 50 -18.91 5.53 -18.42
N SER A 51 -19.63 4.80 -19.28
CA SER A 51 -20.79 4.00 -18.89
C SER A 51 -20.44 2.93 -17.85
N ASP A 52 -21.43 2.43 -17.12
CA ASP A 52 -21.26 1.39 -16.09
C ASP A 52 -20.55 0.13 -16.62
N SER A 53 -20.67 -0.15 -17.92
CA SER A 53 -20.01 -1.27 -18.59
C SER A 53 -18.48 -1.17 -18.63
N MET A 54 -17.94 0.03 -18.40
CA MET A 54 -16.51 0.31 -18.37
C MET A 54 -15.88 -0.01 -17.01
N ASN A 55 -16.69 -0.20 -15.95
CA ASN A 55 -16.24 -0.68 -14.63
C ASN A 55 -16.07 -2.20 -14.56
N VAL A 56 -16.37 -2.92 -15.64
CA VAL A 56 -16.21 -4.38 -15.70
C VAL A 56 -14.73 -4.73 -15.83
N GLN A 57 -14.25 -5.67 -15.02
CA GLN A 57 -12.88 -6.17 -15.07
C GLN A 57 -12.61 -6.93 -16.38
N VAL A 58 -11.43 -6.70 -16.97
CA VAL A 58 -10.95 -7.49 -18.10
C VAL A 58 -10.24 -8.73 -17.57
N PRO A 59 -10.71 -9.96 -17.92
CA PRO A 59 -10.12 -11.20 -17.42
C PRO A 59 -8.61 -11.25 -17.66
N GLY A 60 -7.86 -11.65 -16.64
CA GLY A 60 -6.40 -11.79 -16.70
C GLY A 60 -5.60 -10.50 -16.52
N THR A 61 -6.24 -9.33 -16.45
CA THR A 61 -5.53 -8.04 -16.26
C THR A 61 -5.59 -7.50 -14.83
N GLY A 62 -6.51 -7.98 -14.00
CA GLY A 62 -6.77 -7.40 -12.69
C GLY A 62 -7.47 -6.03 -12.72
N LYS A 63 -7.64 -5.41 -13.91
CA LYS A 63 -8.10 -4.02 -14.09
C LYS A 63 -9.45 -3.95 -14.80
N THR A 64 -10.19 -2.87 -14.56
CA THR A 64 -11.41 -2.50 -15.29
C THR A 64 -11.10 -2.17 -16.75
N ARG A 65 -12.11 -2.22 -17.62
CA ARG A 65 -11.98 -1.78 -19.03
C ARG A 65 -11.55 -0.32 -19.11
N LEU A 66 -12.06 0.53 -18.23
CA LEU A 66 -11.68 1.94 -18.17
C LEU A 66 -10.21 2.15 -17.80
N GLU A 67 -9.70 1.38 -16.84
CA GLU A 67 -8.28 1.44 -16.44
C GLU A 67 -7.36 0.97 -17.57
N ASN A 68 -7.67 -0.16 -18.22
CA ASN A 68 -6.89 -0.64 -19.37
C ASN A 68 -6.88 0.37 -20.53
N MET A 69 -8.02 1.00 -20.81
CA MET A 69 -8.12 2.03 -21.86
C MET A 69 -7.34 3.29 -21.49
N ARG A 70 -7.36 3.71 -20.22
CA ARG A 70 -6.59 4.86 -19.72
C ARG A 70 -5.09 4.63 -19.91
N GLU A 71 -4.59 3.47 -19.51
CA GLU A 71 -3.16 3.12 -19.65
C GLU A 71 -2.73 3.05 -21.12
N SER A 72 -3.57 2.45 -21.97
CA SER A 72 -3.30 2.38 -23.41
C SER A 72 -3.28 3.78 -24.05
N MET A 73 -4.22 4.65 -23.64
CA MET A 73 -4.25 6.04 -24.10
C MET A 73 -3.00 6.80 -23.64
N GLN A 74 -2.56 6.60 -22.39
CA GLN A 74 -1.34 7.21 -21.88
C GLN A 74 -0.11 6.80 -22.70
N GLN A 75 0.01 5.52 -23.06
CA GLN A 75 1.09 5.05 -23.93
C GLN A 75 1.04 5.72 -25.31
N ILE A 76 -0.14 5.79 -25.93
CA ILE A 76 -0.30 6.48 -27.22
C ILE A 76 0.10 7.95 -27.11
N LEU A 77 -0.32 8.64 -26.05
CA LEU A 77 -0.02 10.06 -25.84
C LEU A 77 1.46 10.34 -25.59
N LEU A 78 2.23 9.36 -25.10
CA LEU A 78 3.68 9.46 -24.94
C LEU A 78 4.45 9.22 -26.24
N ASP A 79 3.83 8.52 -27.21
CA ASP A 79 4.46 8.16 -28.48
C ASP A 79 4.15 9.13 -29.63
N VAL A 80 3.18 10.04 -29.45
CA VAL A 80 2.73 10.99 -30.48
C VAL A 80 3.38 12.36 -30.32
N ASP A 81 3.84 12.94 -31.42
CA ASP A 81 4.39 14.28 -31.52
C ASP A 81 3.65 15.10 -32.60
N ASN A 82 3.73 16.43 -32.54
CA ASN A 82 3.27 17.34 -33.59
C ASN A 82 1.77 17.21 -33.95
N ILE A 83 0.93 16.84 -32.98
CA ILE A 83 -0.52 16.77 -33.12
C ILE A 83 -1.21 17.65 -32.06
N ASN A 84 -2.42 18.11 -32.34
CA ASN A 84 -3.27 18.70 -31.30
C ASN A 84 -4.18 17.61 -30.74
N VAL A 85 -4.23 17.47 -29.42
CA VAL A 85 -5.06 16.47 -28.74
C VAL A 85 -6.09 17.15 -27.86
N GLY A 86 -7.34 16.68 -27.91
CA GLY A 86 -8.38 17.01 -26.94
C GLY A 86 -9.00 15.75 -26.33
N LEU A 87 -9.65 15.91 -25.19
CA LEU A 87 -10.33 14.84 -24.47
C LEU A 87 -11.78 15.24 -24.14
N MET A 88 -12.72 14.39 -24.53
CA MET A 88 -14.11 14.46 -24.13
C MET A 88 -14.47 13.22 -23.32
N ARG A 89 -15.30 13.42 -22.29
CA ARG A 89 -16.06 12.36 -21.67
C ARG A 89 -17.41 12.27 -22.34
N PHE A 90 -17.82 11.05 -22.62
CA PHE A 90 -19.19 10.72 -22.93
C PHE A 90 -19.76 9.90 -21.79
N ASN A 91 -20.76 10.46 -21.11
CA ASN A 91 -21.48 9.73 -20.07
C ASN A 91 -22.73 9.13 -20.68
N GLY A 92 -22.69 7.84 -21.00
CA GLY A 92 -23.90 7.08 -21.23
C GLY A 92 -24.82 7.13 -19.99
N ARG A 93 -26.14 7.16 -20.21
CA ARG A 93 -27.19 7.17 -19.18
C ARG A 93 -26.86 6.23 -18.01
N ARG A 94 -27.00 6.69 -16.76
CA ARG A 94 -27.03 5.80 -15.59
C ARG A 94 -28.28 4.93 -15.64
N LYS A 95 -28.15 3.62 -15.38
CA LYS A 95 -29.29 2.71 -15.30
C LYS A 95 -30.13 3.04 -14.05
N GLY A 96 -31.27 3.72 -14.24
CA GLY A 96 -32.20 4.10 -13.16
C GLY A 96 -32.51 5.60 -13.06
N ASP A 97 -31.82 6.43 -13.82
CA ASP A 97 -32.05 7.88 -13.89
C ASP A 97 -33.11 8.19 -14.97
N ASN A 98 -34.23 8.78 -14.55
CA ASN A 98 -35.32 9.21 -15.44
C ASN A 98 -35.33 10.74 -15.65
N GLN A 99 -34.23 11.45 -15.35
CA GLN A 99 -34.12 12.90 -15.43
C GLN A 99 -32.88 13.36 -16.21
N THR A 100 -33.13 13.87 -17.42
CA THR A 100 -32.25 14.68 -18.28
C THR A 100 -30.94 14.02 -18.77
N PRO A 101 -30.72 13.89 -20.09
CA PRO A 101 -29.44 13.43 -20.63
C PRO A 101 -28.28 14.32 -20.16
N THR A 102 -27.35 13.78 -19.37
CA THR A 102 -26.04 14.41 -19.17
C THR A 102 -25.27 14.25 -20.47
N GLY A 103 -25.16 15.33 -21.26
CA GLY A 103 -24.39 15.33 -22.51
C GLY A 103 -22.90 15.02 -22.30
N GLY A 104 -22.17 14.84 -23.40
CA GLY A 104 -20.71 14.73 -23.35
C GLY A 104 -20.06 16.05 -22.95
N ALA A 105 -19.00 16.00 -22.14
CA ALA A 105 -18.25 17.17 -21.69
C ALA A 105 -16.83 17.11 -22.26
N VAL A 106 -16.34 18.23 -22.80
CA VAL A 106 -14.91 18.41 -23.06
C VAL A 106 -14.21 18.49 -21.72
N ILE A 107 -13.38 17.49 -21.41
CA ILE A 107 -12.56 17.45 -20.19
C ILE A 107 -11.24 18.21 -20.45
N PHE A 108 -10.74 18.15 -21.68
CA PHE A 108 -9.53 18.84 -22.10
C PHE A 108 -9.71 19.39 -23.51
N PRO A 109 -9.49 20.70 -23.75
CA PRO A 109 -9.65 21.29 -25.07
C PRO A 109 -8.62 20.71 -26.06
N ILE A 110 -8.91 20.79 -27.36
CA ILE A 110 -7.94 20.42 -28.39
C ILE A 110 -6.80 21.43 -28.35
N THR A 111 -5.63 20.99 -27.89
CA THR A 111 -4.42 21.80 -27.80
C THR A 111 -3.23 21.02 -28.31
N ASP A 112 -2.21 21.74 -28.76
CA ASP A 112 -0.93 21.15 -29.14
C ASP A 112 -0.35 20.31 -27.99
N ILE A 113 -0.04 19.04 -28.29
CA ILE A 113 0.50 18.08 -27.30
C ILE A 113 1.90 18.48 -26.81
N ASP A 114 2.64 19.21 -27.65
CA ASP A 114 4.01 19.67 -27.36
C ASP A 114 4.04 21.11 -26.81
N ALA A 115 2.87 21.75 -26.66
CA ALA A 115 2.83 23.13 -26.19
C ALA A 115 3.31 23.23 -24.74
N PRO A 116 4.04 24.31 -24.39
CA PRO A 116 4.34 24.61 -23.00
C PRO A 116 3.05 24.64 -22.16
N LEU A 117 3.07 23.97 -20.99
CA LEU A 117 1.94 23.90 -20.05
C LEU A 117 1.32 25.29 -19.76
N SER A 118 2.12 26.35 -19.75
CA SER A 118 1.68 27.74 -19.55
C SER A 118 0.75 28.29 -20.64
N THR A 119 0.70 27.66 -21.81
CA THR A 119 -0.14 28.08 -22.95
C THR A 119 -1.40 27.23 -23.12
N VAL A 120 -1.58 26.20 -22.28
CA VAL A 120 -2.76 25.33 -22.30
C VAL A 120 -3.91 26.03 -21.55
N PRO A 121 -5.09 26.26 -22.17
CA PRO A 121 -6.18 27.03 -21.57
C PRO A 121 -6.70 26.53 -20.22
N SER A 122 -6.57 25.22 -19.93
CA SER A 122 -6.94 24.65 -18.61
C SER A 122 -5.92 24.95 -17.50
N GLU A 123 -4.70 25.35 -17.86
CA GLU A 123 -3.60 25.72 -16.94
C GLU A 123 -3.44 27.24 -16.79
N THR A 124 -4.08 28.05 -17.64
CA THR A 124 -4.11 29.53 -17.51
C THR A 124 -4.98 30.05 -16.36
N ASN A 125 -5.86 29.20 -15.80
CA ASN A 125 -6.49 29.50 -14.51
C ASN A 125 -5.43 29.38 -13.43
N SER A 126 -5.22 30.40 -12.62
CA SER A 126 -4.27 30.36 -11.51
C SER A 126 -4.72 29.48 -10.34
N ILE A 127 -6.00 29.07 -10.35
CA ILE A 127 -6.59 28.14 -9.39
C ILE A 127 -6.21 26.70 -9.77
N ARG A 128 -5.62 25.97 -8.82
CA ARG A 128 -5.28 24.54 -8.89
C ARG A 128 -6.07 23.77 -7.83
N GLY A 129 -6.34 22.49 -8.10
CA GLY A 129 -7.01 21.60 -7.16
C GLY A 129 -6.20 20.33 -6.94
N ILE A 130 -6.02 19.92 -5.68
CA ILE A 130 -5.39 18.65 -5.31
C ILE A 130 -6.36 17.81 -4.48
N SER A 131 -6.21 16.49 -4.59
CA SER A 131 -6.94 15.54 -3.76
C SER A 131 -5.99 14.44 -3.30
N VAL A 132 -5.60 14.52 -2.05
CA VAL A 132 -4.51 13.73 -1.44
C VAL A 132 -5.12 12.61 -0.60
N PRO A 133 -4.96 11.34 -0.98
CA PRO A 133 -5.33 10.22 -0.13
C PRO A 133 -4.27 9.95 0.94
N ILE A 134 -4.62 9.13 1.91
CA ILE A 134 -3.68 8.53 2.86
C ILE A 134 -2.84 7.45 2.14
N LEU A 135 -1.58 7.23 2.53
CA LEU A 135 -0.70 6.30 1.79
C LEU A 135 -0.17 5.12 2.61
N GLU A 136 -0.27 5.18 3.94
CA GLU A 136 0.21 4.14 4.85
C GLU A 136 -0.66 4.06 6.11
N SER A 137 -0.63 2.92 6.81
CA SER A 137 -1.44 2.69 8.02
C SER A 137 -1.08 3.68 9.16
N ALA A 138 0.18 4.10 9.24
CA ALA A 138 0.64 5.06 10.26
C ALA A 138 0.08 6.50 10.08
N ASP A 139 -0.70 6.75 9.03
CA ASP A 139 -1.26 8.05 8.71
C ASP A 139 -2.73 8.22 9.13
N ASP A 140 -3.43 7.19 9.60
CA ASP A 140 -4.80 7.32 10.09
C ASP A 140 -5.03 6.68 11.47
N ALA A 141 -4.24 7.16 12.43
CA ALA A 141 -4.25 6.65 13.79
C ALA A 141 -5.57 6.90 14.54
N THR A 142 -5.94 5.96 15.41
CA THR A 142 -6.92 6.19 16.47
C THR A 142 -6.22 6.19 17.82
N GLN A 143 -6.54 7.18 18.65
CA GLN A 143 -6.04 7.25 20.01
C GLN A 143 -7.18 7.21 21.03
N MET A 144 -7.03 6.36 22.05
CA MET A 144 -7.90 6.33 23.23
C MET A 144 -7.52 7.45 24.22
N ILE A 145 -8.48 8.27 24.62
CA ILE A 145 -8.27 9.44 25.51
C ILE A 145 -8.63 9.14 26.97
N THR A 146 -9.66 8.33 27.20
CA THR A 146 -10.13 7.99 28.57
C THR A 146 -10.17 6.48 28.80
N GLY A 147 -10.41 6.11 30.06
CA GLY A 147 -10.62 4.74 30.54
C GLY A 147 -9.36 3.89 30.67
N THR A 148 -9.55 2.57 30.82
CA THR A 148 -8.46 1.62 31.11
C THR A 148 -7.48 1.46 29.97
N SER A 149 -7.89 1.85 28.76
CA SER A 149 -7.09 1.87 27.54
C SER A 149 -6.53 3.26 27.20
N ALA A 150 -6.66 4.26 28.08
CA ALA A 150 -6.18 5.61 27.80
C ALA A 150 -4.69 5.62 27.37
N GLY A 151 -4.42 6.30 26.26
CA GLY A 151 -3.10 6.40 25.66
C GLY A 151 -2.78 5.32 24.63
N GLN A 152 -3.60 4.27 24.50
CA GLN A 152 -3.43 3.29 23.44
C GLN A 152 -3.60 3.95 22.06
N MET A 153 -2.68 3.61 21.17
CA MET A 153 -2.63 4.03 19.77
C MET A 153 -2.90 2.83 18.87
N ALA A 154 -3.86 2.96 17.95
CA ALA A 154 -4.11 2.00 16.89
C ALA A 154 -3.72 2.63 15.55
N LEU A 155 -2.72 2.07 14.87
CA LEU A 155 -2.22 2.53 13.58
C LEU A 155 -2.66 1.64 12.42
N ASN A 156 -3.53 0.67 12.67
CA ASN A 156 -3.95 -0.32 11.69
C ASN A 156 -5.45 -0.65 11.82
N SER A 157 -6.22 0.32 12.31
CA SER A 157 -7.64 0.10 12.52
C SER A 157 -8.33 -0.04 11.18
N THR A 158 -9.25 -0.99 11.06
CA THR A 158 -10.05 -1.17 9.84
C THR A 158 -11.16 -0.13 9.71
N THR A 159 -11.44 0.65 10.76
CA THR A 159 -12.44 1.72 10.78
C THR A 159 -11.94 2.95 11.52
N LEU A 160 -12.28 4.12 11.00
CA LEU A 160 -12.18 5.39 11.71
C LEU A 160 -13.53 5.67 12.36
N ASP A 161 -13.63 5.31 13.63
CA ASP A 161 -14.84 5.50 14.40
C ASP A 161 -14.73 6.83 15.15
N ALA A 162 -15.54 7.82 14.83
CA ALA A 162 -15.68 8.95 15.77
C ALA A 162 -16.58 8.47 16.92
N ASN A 163 -16.08 8.41 18.16
CA ASN A 163 -16.82 8.04 19.39
C ASN A 163 -17.23 6.58 19.65
N GLN A 164 -16.65 5.57 19.00
CA GLN A 164 -16.81 4.18 19.46
C GLN A 164 -15.54 3.39 19.26
N SER A 165 -15.15 2.66 20.29
CA SER A 165 -13.95 1.85 20.31
C SER A 165 -13.79 1.05 19.02
N PRO A 166 -12.69 1.23 18.26
CA PRO A 166 -12.43 0.38 17.12
C PRO A 166 -12.39 -1.07 17.58
N THR A 167 -12.70 -1.97 16.65
CA THR A 167 -12.40 -3.39 16.85
C THR A 167 -10.87 -3.51 16.77
N ILE A 168 -10.20 -3.43 17.93
CA ILE A 168 -8.73 -3.44 18.00
C ILE A 168 -8.27 -4.90 17.93
N GLU A 169 -7.46 -5.23 16.94
CA GLU A 169 -6.69 -6.47 16.97
C GLU A 169 -5.63 -6.38 18.07
N THR A 170 -5.77 -7.19 19.10
CA THR A 170 -4.85 -7.29 20.23
C THR A 170 -4.18 -8.65 20.20
N THR A 171 -2.85 -8.68 20.25
CA THR A 171 -2.08 -9.92 20.44
C THR A 171 -1.52 -9.96 21.85
N GLN A 172 -1.86 -11.01 22.60
CA GLN A 172 -1.32 -11.28 23.94
C GLN A 172 -0.58 -12.62 23.96
N THR A 173 0.50 -12.68 24.73
CA THR A 173 1.29 -13.90 24.95
C THR A 173 1.29 -14.26 26.43
N TYR A 174 0.96 -15.51 26.73
CA TYR A 174 0.88 -16.08 28.06
C TYR A 174 1.91 -17.20 28.18
N SER A 175 2.62 -17.24 29.31
CA SER A 175 3.63 -18.27 29.62
C SER A 175 3.20 -19.09 30.83
N ILE A 176 3.69 -20.31 30.93
CA ILE A 176 3.52 -21.13 32.12
C ILE A 176 4.35 -20.52 33.27
N THR A 177 3.70 -20.30 34.41
CA THR A 177 4.25 -19.53 35.54
C THR A 177 4.69 -20.38 36.73
N THR A 178 4.18 -21.61 36.84
CA THR A 178 4.45 -22.50 37.97
C THR A 178 4.54 -23.96 37.51
N SER A 179 5.19 -24.81 38.33
CA SER A 179 5.31 -26.25 38.09
C SER A 179 3.98 -27.01 38.08
N ALA A 180 2.90 -26.38 38.59
CA ALA A 180 1.56 -26.98 38.61
C ALA A 180 0.74 -26.60 37.36
N ASN A 181 1.33 -25.82 36.45
CA ASN A 181 0.66 -25.31 35.25
C ASN A 181 1.04 -26.08 33.98
N ASP A 182 1.85 -27.12 34.10
CA ASP A 182 2.01 -28.12 33.07
C ASP A 182 2.09 -29.53 33.67
N ALA A 183 1.48 -30.50 33.00
CA ALA A 183 1.36 -31.84 33.53
C ALA A 183 1.48 -32.89 32.44
N LYS A 184 1.96 -34.07 32.83
CA LYS A 184 1.93 -35.30 32.01
C LYS A 184 1.39 -36.45 32.83
N GLU A 185 0.53 -37.25 32.22
CA GLU A 185 -0.06 -38.42 32.88
C GLU A 185 0.26 -39.70 32.09
N GLN A 186 0.57 -40.76 32.84
CA GLN A 186 0.73 -42.08 32.26
C GLN A 186 -0.63 -42.72 32.01
N PRO A 187 -0.70 -43.67 31.06
CA PRO A 187 -1.97 -44.28 30.69
C PRO A 187 -2.73 -45.03 31.78
N ASN A 188 -2.01 -45.51 32.81
CA ASN A 188 -2.60 -46.16 33.97
C ASN A 188 -3.15 -45.14 35.00
N GLY A 189 -3.27 -43.87 34.61
CA GLY A 189 -3.66 -42.76 35.48
C GLY A 189 -2.59 -42.38 36.51
N ALA A 190 -1.40 -42.97 36.46
CA ALA A 190 -0.35 -42.62 37.41
C ALA A 190 0.25 -41.25 37.05
N PHE A 191 0.11 -40.28 37.95
CA PHE A 191 0.80 -39.00 37.85
C PHE A 191 2.30 -39.25 37.96
N LYS A 192 3.10 -38.72 37.02
CA LYS A 192 4.55 -38.66 37.19
C LYS A 192 4.93 -37.24 37.58
N ASN A 193 5.23 -37.03 38.87
CA ASN A 193 5.98 -35.89 39.35
C ASN A 193 7.45 -36.01 38.95
N ASP A 194 7.71 -36.10 37.65
CA ASP A 194 9.08 -36.10 37.19
C ASP A 194 9.58 -34.66 37.30
N LEU A 195 10.08 -34.30 38.49
CA LEU A 195 10.84 -33.08 38.78
C LEU A 195 12.11 -32.93 37.88
N THR A 196 12.28 -33.83 36.90
CA THR A 196 13.29 -33.86 35.83
C THR A 196 12.67 -34.17 34.47
N GLY A 197 11.41 -33.74 34.23
CA GLY A 197 10.55 -34.37 33.24
C GLY A 197 10.04 -33.46 32.12
N GLN A 198 10.51 -33.71 30.90
CA GLN A 198 9.91 -33.23 29.64
C GLN A 198 8.38 -33.44 29.54
N LEU A 199 7.70 -32.54 28.82
CA LEU A 199 6.35 -32.81 28.30
C LEU A 199 6.45 -33.86 27.21
N LYS A 200 5.61 -34.90 27.27
CA LYS A 200 5.68 -36.03 26.34
C LYS A 200 4.30 -36.49 25.91
N ILE A 201 4.03 -36.30 24.63
CA ILE A 201 2.91 -36.91 23.93
C ILE A 201 3.47 -38.15 23.23
N GLU A 202 2.80 -39.29 23.35
CA GLU A 202 3.27 -40.56 22.81
C GLU A 202 2.07 -41.43 22.43
N ASP A 203 2.11 -41.91 21.19
CA ASP A 203 1.27 -42.97 20.68
C ASP A 203 1.69 -44.27 21.36
N LEU A 204 0.70 -44.89 22.01
CA LEU A 204 0.84 -46.08 22.81
C LEU A 204 -0.18 -47.10 22.33
N ASN A 205 0.24 -48.37 22.24
CA ASN A 205 -0.65 -49.42 21.78
C ASN A 205 -1.91 -49.53 22.64
N SER A 206 -2.97 -50.09 22.06
CA SER A 206 -4.30 -50.28 22.68
C SER A 206 -4.32 -51.06 24.01
N SER A 207 -3.22 -51.74 24.36
CA SER A 207 -3.07 -52.45 25.66
C SER A 207 -2.40 -51.60 26.73
N SER A 208 -1.82 -50.46 26.36
CA SER A 208 -1.04 -49.59 27.22
C SER A 208 -1.67 -48.23 27.46
N GLY A 209 -2.71 -47.81 26.72
CA GLY A 209 -3.48 -46.55 26.86
C GLY A 209 -2.71 -45.27 26.49
N GLN A 210 -3.37 -44.11 26.40
CA GLN A 210 -2.76 -42.87 25.86
C GLN A 210 -1.96 -42.05 26.89
N LYS A 211 -0.83 -41.45 26.48
CA LYS A 211 -0.15 -40.42 27.27
C LYS A 211 -0.69 -39.05 26.95
N ARG A 212 -1.05 -38.34 28.01
CA ARG A 212 -1.74 -37.06 27.96
C ARG A 212 -0.88 -35.98 28.56
N ILE A 213 -0.92 -34.79 27.98
CA ILE A 213 -0.38 -33.59 28.61
C ILE A 213 -1.48 -32.55 28.78
N GLY A 214 -1.37 -31.76 29.83
CA GLY A 214 -2.21 -30.59 30.08
C GLY A 214 -1.33 -29.37 30.28
N LEU A 215 -1.77 -28.24 29.74
CA LEU A 215 -1.12 -26.94 29.91
C LEU A 215 -2.15 -25.97 30.48
N ARG A 216 -1.79 -25.25 31.52
CA ARG A 216 -2.60 -24.20 32.15
C ARG A 216 -1.93 -22.86 31.95
N PHE A 217 -2.69 -21.90 31.44
CA PHE A 217 -2.27 -20.51 31.28
C PHE A 217 -3.09 -19.66 32.24
N GLU A 218 -2.40 -18.91 33.10
CA GLU A 218 -3.02 -18.07 34.12
C GLU A 218 -3.35 -16.67 33.61
N ASN A 219 -4.35 -16.04 34.22
CA ASN A 219 -4.70 -14.63 33.98
C ASN A 219 -4.89 -14.31 32.50
N VAL A 220 -5.67 -15.12 31.78
CA VAL A 220 -5.91 -14.93 30.34
C VAL A 220 -6.86 -13.75 30.16
N ASN A 221 -6.29 -12.57 29.94
CA ASN A 221 -7.00 -11.29 29.92
C ASN A 221 -7.64 -11.01 28.56
N ILE A 222 -8.47 -11.95 28.09
CA ILE A 222 -9.27 -11.82 26.87
C ILE A 222 -10.70 -11.44 27.27
N PRO A 223 -11.27 -10.34 26.72
CA PRO A 223 -12.66 -9.98 26.98
C PRO A 223 -13.63 -11.10 26.59
N ALA A 224 -14.73 -11.23 27.35
CA ALA A 224 -15.79 -12.16 26.98
C ALA A 224 -16.39 -11.77 25.61
N ASP A 225 -16.71 -12.79 24.80
CA ASP A 225 -17.25 -12.65 23.44
C ASP A 225 -16.32 -11.90 22.45
N ALA A 226 -15.01 -11.81 22.75
CA ALA A 226 -14.02 -11.35 21.79
C ALA A 226 -13.99 -12.25 20.54
N THR A 227 -13.83 -11.66 19.36
CA THR A 227 -13.63 -12.40 18.11
C THR A 227 -12.19 -12.90 18.07
N ILE A 228 -12.00 -14.21 18.27
CA ILE A 228 -10.67 -14.81 18.21
C ILE A 228 -10.22 -14.91 16.74
N ILE A 229 -9.08 -14.31 16.42
CA ILE A 229 -8.51 -14.32 15.07
C ILE A 229 -7.53 -15.49 14.94
N ASN A 230 -6.63 -15.63 15.91
CA ASN A 230 -5.64 -16.69 15.95
C ASN A 230 -5.30 -17.06 17.39
N ALA A 231 -5.24 -18.35 17.71
CA ALA A 231 -4.71 -18.83 18.99
C ALA A 231 -3.72 -19.97 18.72
N THR A 232 -2.50 -19.86 19.21
CA THR A 232 -1.44 -20.87 18.96
C THR A 232 -0.63 -21.13 20.21
N VAL A 233 -0.31 -22.40 20.45
CA VAL A 233 0.67 -22.79 21.47
C VAL A 233 1.99 -23.11 20.78
N GLN A 234 3.07 -22.47 21.24
CA GLN A 234 4.43 -22.76 20.82
C GLN A 234 5.08 -23.72 21.82
N PHE A 235 5.65 -24.81 21.32
CA PHE A 235 6.47 -25.76 22.07
C PHE A 235 7.92 -25.65 21.66
N THR A 236 8.86 -25.84 22.59
CA THR A 236 10.28 -26.03 22.26
C THR A 236 10.62 -27.51 22.30
N GLY A 237 11.07 -28.06 21.17
CA GLY A 237 11.45 -29.46 21.05
C GLY A 237 12.67 -29.78 21.91
N LYS A 238 12.59 -30.85 22.71
CA LYS A 238 13.71 -31.31 23.55
C LYS A 238 14.51 -32.44 22.91
N PHE A 239 13.85 -33.26 22.09
CA PHE A 239 14.47 -34.40 21.44
C PHE A 239 14.16 -34.43 19.95
N SER A 240 14.96 -35.21 19.20
CA SER A 240 14.61 -35.55 17.84
C SER A 240 13.53 -36.64 17.83
N ASP A 241 12.37 -36.32 17.27
CA ASP A 241 11.24 -37.22 17.12
C ASP A 241 10.64 -37.05 15.71
N SER A 242 10.89 -38.01 14.81
CA SER A 242 10.60 -37.87 13.37
C SER A 242 9.39 -38.65 12.85
N LYS A 243 8.80 -39.52 13.68
CA LYS A 243 7.68 -40.36 13.25
C LYS A 243 6.38 -39.53 13.14
N PRO A 244 5.55 -39.74 12.11
CA PRO A 244 4.26 -39.05 12.00
C PRO A 244 3.37 -39.41 13.19
N MET A 245 2.57 -38.47 13.66
CA MET A 245 1.51 -38.70 14.65
C MET A 245 0.41 -37.64 14.50
N SER A 246 -0.76 -37.91 15.06
CA SER A 246 -1.88 -36.98 15.14
C SER A 246 -2.22 -36.65 16.58
N ILE A 247 -2.23 -35.37 16.92
CA ILE A 247 -2.53 -34.88 18.27
C ILE A 247 -3.89 -34.18 18.22
N LEU A 248 -4.79 -34.59 19.10
CA LEU A 248 -6.05 -33.93 19.33
C LEU A 248 -5.92 -32.92 20.47
N VAL A 249 -6.24 -31.66 20.19
CA VAL A 249 -6.23 -30.55 21.15
C VAL A 249 -7.65 -30.21 21.56
N ARG A 250 -7.89 -30.00 22.86
CA ARG A 250 -9.18 -29.58 23.44
C ARG A 250 -8.97 -28.57 24.57
N GLY A 251 -10.01 -27.85 24.95
CA GLY A 251 -10.06 -27.09 26.21
C GLY A 251 -10.64 -27.94 27.34
N GLU A 252 -10.33 -27.59 28.59
CA GLU A 252 -11.16 -28.04 29.72
C GLU A 252 -12.50 -27.31 29.69
N ASP A 253 -13.61 -28.02 29.90
CA ASP A 253 -14.94 -27.41 29.95
C ASP A 253 -15.04 -26.47 31.16
N PRO A 254 -15.45 -25.19 30.99
CA PRO A 254 -15.63 -24.24 32.10
C PRO A 254 -16.62 -24.71 33.18
N THR A 255 -17.49 -25.67 32.85
CA THR A 255 -18.46 -26.27 33.80
C THR A 255 -17.89 -27.47 34.57
N SER A 256 -16.65 -27.87 34.29
CA SER A 256 -15.95 -28.96 34.98
C SER A 256 -15.83 -28.70 36.49
N PRO A 257 -15.93 -29.73 37.35
CA PRO A 257 -15.66 -29.61 38.80
C PRO A 257 -14.25 -29.10 39.14
N THR A 258 -13.31 -29.18 38.20
CA THR A 258 -11.91 -28.73 38.33
C THR A 258 -11.59 -27.55 37.42
N ALA A 259 -12.61 -26.86 36.89
CA ALA A 259 -12.49 -25.82 35.87
C ALA A 259 -11.28 -24.90 36.11
N ALA A 260 -10.29 -25.05 35.24
CA ALA A 260 -9.06 -24.28 35.20
C ALA A 260 -8.27 -24.21 36.53
N ALA A 261 -8.46 -25.17 37.44
CA ALA A 261 -7.64 -25.30 38.64
C ALA A 261 -6.23 -25.82 38.28
N ALA A 262 -5.20 -25.43 39.05
CA ALA A 262 -3.84 -25.96 38.90
C ALA A 262 -3.83 -27.50 38.92
N PHE A 263 -2.92 -28.10 38.14
CA PHE A 263 -2.78 -29.55 38.11
C PHE A 263 -2.28 -30.06 39.46
N THR A 264 -2.91 -31.13 39.92
CA THR A 264 -2.56 -31.82 41.15
C THR A 264 -1.70 -33.03 40.83
N GLY A 265 -0.85 -33.42 41.79
CA GLY A 265 -0.09 -34.67 41.68
C GLY A 265 -0.93 -35.93 41.88
N ALA A 266 -2.26 -35.83 41.84
CA ALA A 266 -3.17 -36.95 42.05
C ALA A 266 -3.24 -37.82 40.79
N ASN A 267 -3.33 -39.13 41.00
CA ASN A 267 -3.55 -40.06 39.90
C ASN A 267 -4.94 -39.83 39.27
N GLY A 268 -5.00 -39.73 37.94
CA GLY A 268 -6.22 -39.56 37.17
C GLY A 268 -6.68 -38.10 37.00
N ASP A 269 -5.87 -37.10 37.38
CA ASP A 269 -6.26 -35.68 37.26
C ASP A 269 -6.48 -35.31 35.79
N LEU A 270 -5.48 -35.51 34.92
CA LEU A 270 -5.64 -35.25 33.50
C LEU A 270 -6.75 -36.11 32.90
N GLN A 271 -6.82 -37.40 33.23
CA GLN A 271 -7.91 -38.26 32.77
C GLN A 271 -9.29 -37.72 33.13
N GLY A 272 -9.47 -37.20 34.34
CA GLY A 272 -10.70 -36.53 34.78
C GLY A 272 -11.01 -35.28 33.95
N ARG A 273 -10.00 -34.47 33.62
CA ARG A 273 -10.16 -33.28 32.77
C ARG A 273 -10.49 -33.62 31.33
N PHE A 274 -9.88 -34.66 30.75
CA PHE A 274 -10.23 -35.15 29.42
C PHE A 274 -11.67 -35.67 29.33
N ASN A 275 -12.20 -36.25 30.41
CA ASN A 275 -13.60 -36.68 30.50
C ASN A 275 -14.57 -35.48 30.58
N ASN A 276 -14.09 -34.31 30.98
CA ASN A 276 -14.85 -33.06 31.07
C ASN A 276 -14.23 -31.99 30.14
N ALA A 277 -13.77 -32.39 28.96
CA ALA A 277 -13.20 -31.50 27.96
C ALA A 277 -14.29 -30.90 27.05
N THR A 278 -13.98 -29.78 26.40
CA THR A 278 -14.85 -29.16 25.40
C THR A 278 -15.12 -30.11 24.23
N THR A 279 -16.29 -29.95 23.61
CA THR A 279 -16.63 -30.68 22.37
C THR A 279 -15.88 -30.15 21.14
N GLN A 280 -15.42 -28.90 21.21
CA GLN A 280 -14.59 -28.25 20.21
C GLN A 280 -13.18 -28.84 20.27
N THR A 281 -12.69 -29.30 19.12
CA THR A 281 -11.39 -29.94 19.00
C THR A 281 -10.63 -29.38 17.82
N VAL A 282 -9.29 -29.44 17.90
CA VAL A 282 -8.40 -29.12 16.78
C VAL A 282 -7.42 -30.27 16.60
N GLN A 283 -7.35 -30.78 15.38
CA GLN A 283 -6.37 -31.80 14.99
C GLN A 283 -5.03 -31.15 14.64
N TRP A 284 -3.94 -31.66 15.20
CA TRP A 284 -2.59 -31.23 14.93
C TRP A 284 -1.76 -32.39 14.38
N LEU A 285 -1.25 -32.21 13.16
CA LEU A 285 -0.34 -33.14 12.50
C LEU A 285 1.09 -32.58 12.54
N PRO A 286 1.81 -32.67 13.67
CA PRO A 286 3.16 -32.11 13.76
C PRO A 286 4.11 -32.86 12.82
N GLY A 287 4.91 -32.10 12.08
CA GLY A 287 6.11 -32.62 11.43
C GLY A 287 7.12 -33.19 12.44
N GLY A 288 8.26 -33.66 11.95
CA GLY A 288 9.33 -34.14 12.83
C GLY A 288 9.89 -33.03 13.72
N TRP A 289 10.05 -33.31 15.01
CA TRP A 289 10.66 -32.37 15.94
C TRP A 289 12.18 -32.55 15.99
N LEU A 290 12.85 -31.41 16.13
CA LEU A 290 14.29 -31.30 16.34
C LEU A 290 14.53 -30.62 17.69
N PRO A 291 15.62 -30.97 18.39
CA PRO A 291 15.96 -30.32 19.65
C PRO A 291 16.23 -28.83 19.43
N GLU A 292 15.85 -28.01 20.43
CA GLU A 292 16.03 -26.55 20.45
C GLU A 292 15.26 -25.77 19.38
N GLN A 293 14.36 -26.42 18.63
CA GLN A 293 13.51 -25.77 17.64
C GLN A 293 12.10 -25.56 18.19
N THR A 294 11.41 -24.52 17.71
CA THR A 294 10.04 -24.19 18.12
C THR A 294 9.02 -24.78 17.17
N PHE A 295 7.91 -25.29 17.70
CA PHE A 295 6.82 -25.90 16.95
C PHE A 295 5.49 -25.33 17.41
N ASN A 296 4.71 -24.79 16.48
CA ASN A 296 3.41 -24.20 16.80
C ASN A 296 2.28 -25.19 16.50
N THR A 297 1.23 -25.15 17.30
CA THR A 297 -0.05 -25.76 16.97
C THR A 297 -0.69 -25.07 15.75
N PRO A 298 -1.68 -25.69 15.10
CA PRO A 298 -2.61 -24.98 14.22
C PRO A 298 -3.42 -23.95 15.01
N ASN A 299 -4.22 -23.15 14.30
CA ASN A 299 -5.10 -22.18 14.94
C ASN A 299 -6.13 -22.88 15.84
N LEU A 300 -6.08 -22.56 17.13
CA LEU A 300 -6.97 -23.06 18.19
C LEU A 300 -8.24 -22.21 18.36
N GLU A 301 -8.55 -21.34 17.40
CA GLU A 301 -9.74 -20.47 17.40
C GLU A 301 -11.01 -21.18 17.85
N PRO A 302 -11.39 -22.38 17.35
CA PRO A 302 -12.66 -23.01 17.74
C PRO A 302 -12.74 -23.35 19.23
N ILE A 303 -11.59 -23.63 19.86
CA ILE A 303 -11.51 -23.92 21.30
C ILE A 303 -11.60 -22.60 22.07
N PHE A 304 -10.83 -21.58 21.67
CA PHE A 304 -10.82 -20.30 22.38
C PHE A 304 -12.13 -19.55 22.25
N SER A 305 -12.76 -19.51 21.08
CA SER A 305 -14.06 -18.85 20.90
C SER A 305 -15.16 -19.51 21.73
N HIS A 306 -15.08 -20.82 21.95
CA HIS A 306 -15.96 -21.50 22.90
C HIS A 306 -15.62 -21.15 24.35
N LEU A 307 -14.36 -21.25 24.77
CA LEU A 307 -13.97 -20.98 26.17
C LEU A 307 -14.24 -19.54 26.60
N THR A 308 -14.02 -18.55 25.73
CA THR A 308 -14.14 -17.13 26.06
C THR A 308 -15.56 -16.57 25.86
N ALA A 309 -16.56 -17.42 25.62
CA ALA A 309 -17.95 -16.98 25.46
C ALA A 309 -18.58 -16.61 26.81
N SER A 310 -19.27 -15.46 26.89
CA SER A 310 -19.95 -15.02 28.12
C SER A 310 -21.04 -16.00 28.58
N ALA A 311 -21.65 -16.74 27.64
CA ALA A 311 -22.61 -17.81 27.93
C ALA A 311 -22.02 -18.94 28.80
N ASN A 312 -20.69 -19.10 28.80
CA ASN A 312 -19.96 -20.07 29.60
C ASN A 312 -19.45 -19.48 30.93
N GLY A 313 -19.84 -18.25 31.26
CA GLY A 313 -19.45 -17.58 32.50
C GLY A 313 -18.04 -16.97 32.47
N TRP A 314 -17.41 -16.89 31.29
CA TRP A 314 -16.05 -16.36 31.12
C TRP A 314 -15.93 -14.90 31.59
N THR A 315 -14.89 -14.63 32.36
CA THR A 315 -14.46 -13.29 32.75
C THR A 315 -13.00 -13.07 32.35
N ALA A 316 -12.67 -11.87 31.90
CA ALA A 316 -11.29 -11.55 31.52
C ALA A 316 -10.35 -11.69 32.73
N GLY A 317 -9.28 -12.45 32.57
CA GLY A 317 -8.38 -12.84 33.66
C GLY A 317 -8.65 -14.25 34.21
N ASP A 318 -9.65 -14.96 33.70
CA ASP A 318 -9.82 -16.38 33.97
C ASP A 318 -8.65 -17.20 33.40
N ASP A 319 -8.45 -18.40 33.93
CA ASP A 319 -7.39 -19.30 33.52
C ASP A 319 -7.88 -20.24 32.41
N VAL A 320 -6.98 -20.68 31.53
CA VAL A 320 -7.30 -21.63 30.45
C VAL A 320 -6.49 -22.91 30.64
N VAL A 321 -7.15 -24.06 30.52
CA VAL A 321 -6.48 -25.37 30.42
C VAL A 321 -6.66 -25.94 29.02
N LEU A 322 -5.54 -26.26 28.38
CA LEU A 322 -5.47 -26.97 27.09
C LEU A 322 -4.99 -28.39 27.31
N LEU A 323 -5.68 -29.32 26.67
CA LEU A 323 -5.52 -30.77 26.80
C LEU A 323 -5.06 -31.34 25.47
N PHE A 324 -3.94 -32.08 25.49
CA PHE A 324 -3.35 -32.70 24.30
C PHE A 324 -3.26 -34.21 24.50
N GLU A 325 -3.91 -34.95 23.61
CA GLU A 325 -3.77 -36.40 23.54
C GLU A 325 -3.53 -36.84 22.10
N ASP A 326 -3.00 -38.05 21.97
CA ASP A 326 -2.86 -38.69 20.67
C ASP A 326 -4.25 -39.10 20.14
N GLU A 327 -4.49 -38.91 18.84
CA GLU A 327 -5.79 -39.17 18.22
C GLU A 327 -5.95 -40.62 17.73
N GLU A 328 -4.85 -41.35 17.52
CA GLU A 328 -4.86 -42.61 16.80
C GLU A 328 -4.30 -43.78 17.63
N ASP A 329 -5.11 -44.82 17.82
CA ASP A 329 -4.66 -46.12 18.30
C ASP A 329 -3.93 -46.88 17.16
N ASP A 330 -2.83 -46.35 16.60
CA ASP A 330 -1.98 -47.11 15.66
C ASP A 330 -0.77 -47.76 16.37
N PRO A 331 -0.89 -49.02 16.85
CA PRO A 331 0.17 -49.70 17.57
C PRO A 331 1.47 -49.90 16.76
N ALA A 332 1.47 -49.59 15.46
CA ALA A 332 2.65 -49.71 14.60
C ALA A 332 3.64 -48.54 14.75
N THR A 333 3.24 -47.36 15.24
CA THR A 333 4.10 -46.18 15.08
C THR A 333 4.94 -45.82 16.31
N SER A 334 4.49 -46.04 17.55
CA SER A 334 5.25 -45.60 18.77
C SER A 334 5.79 -44.17 18.63
N ALA A 335 5.02 -43.30 17.97
CA ALA A 335 5.41 -41.93 17.68
C ALA A 335 5.34 -41.08 18.94
N LYS A 336 6.18 -40.04 19.02
CA LYS A 336 6.37 -39.23 20.23
C LYS A 336 6.59 -37.79 19.85
N ARG A 337 6.20 -36.85 20.71
CA ARG A 337 6.68 -35.46 20.69
C ARG A 337 7.07 -35.08 22.10
N ARG A 338 8.31 -34.64 22.26
CA ARG A 338 8.90 -34.30 23.57
C ARG A 338 9.33 -32.84 23.60
N ALA A 339 8.70 -32.07 24.47
CA ALA A 339 8.97 -30.65 24.66
C ALA A 339 9.63 -30.38 26.03
N TYR A 340 10.24 -29.21 26.15
CA TYR A 340 10.57 -28.66 27.47
C TYR A 340 9.31 -28.42 28.30
N SER A 341 9.37 -28.75 29.59
CA SER A 341 8.39 -28.38 30.62
C SER A 341 8.90 -27.16 31.39
N PHE A 342 8.03 -26.56 32.20
CA PHE A 342 8.40 -25.48 33.11
C PHE A 342 9.49 -25.89 34.10
N ASP A 343 9.38 -27.08 34.70
CA ASP A 343 10.36 -27.59 35.67
C ASP A 343 11.76 -27.83 35.08
N GLU A 344 11.84 -28.09 33.78
CA GLU A 344 13.09 -28.37 33.09
C GLU A 344 13.81 -27.10 32.65
N ASP A 345 13.08 -26.20 31.99
CA ASP A 345 13.59 -24.88 31.61
C ASP A 345 12.41 -23.92 31.46
N PRO A 346 12.16 -23.04 32.46
CA PRO A 346 11.07 -22.08 32.40
C PRO A 346 11.10 -21.17 31.17
N ALA A 347 12.28 -20.90 30.60
CA ALA A 347 12.43 -20.04 29.42
C ALA A 347 12.06 -20.76 28.11
N LYS A 348 11.95 -22.10 28.13
CA LYS A 348 11.60 -22.93 26.97
C LYS A 348 10.25 -23.64 27.12
N ALA A 349 9.58 -23.43 28.26
CA ALA A 349 8.24 -23.94 28.52
C ALA A 349 7.25 -23.43 27.46
N PRO A 350 6.14 -24.15 27.21
CA PRO A 350 5.17 -23.73 26.22
C PRO A 350 4.60 -22.32 26.45
N THR A 351 4.41 -21.57 25.37
CA THR A 351 3.79 -20.24 25.39
C THR A 351 2.54 -20.22 24.52
N LEU A 352 1.46 -19.63 25.03
CA LEU A 352 0.23 -19.39 24.29
C LEU A 352 0.26 -17.97 23.71
N THR A 353 0.02 -17.81 22.42
CA THR A 353 -0.21 -16.50 21.80
C THR A 353 -1.61 -16.45 21.22
N VAL A 354 -2.39 -15.45 21.63
CA VAL A 354 -3.75 -15.21 21.15
C VAL A 354 -3.86 -13.82 20.54
N THR A 355 -4.28 -13.77 19.29
CA THR A 355 -4.73 -12.57 18.59
C THR A 355 -6.25 -12.59 18.54
N TYR A 356 -6.87 -11.55 19.07
CA TYR A 356 -8.33 -11.39 19.07
C TYR A 356 -8.68 -9.95 18.74
N SER A 357 -9.92 -9.73 18.33
CA SER A 357 -10.49 -8.40 18.20
C SER A 357 -11.76 -8.30 19.03
N ALA A 358 -11.86 -7.23 19.81
CA ALA A 358 -13.01 -6.99 20.68
C ALA A 358 -13.37 -5.50 20.62
N PRO A 359 -14.67 -5.15 20.66
CA PRO A 359 -15.06 -3.80 21.04
C PRO A 359 -14.50 -3.54 22.44
N ASN A 360 -13.79 -2.43 22.65
CA ASN A 360 -13.36 -2.05 23.98
C ASN A 360 -14.62 -1.82 24.85
N PRO A 361 -14.77 -2.47 26.02
CA PRO A 361 -15.96 -2.28 26.85
C PRO A 361 -15.86 -0.99 27.66
N SER A 362 -16.12 0.17 27.07
CA SER A 362 -16.21 1.43 27.84
C SER A 362 -16.74 2.61 27.04
N SER A 363 -17.31 3.57 27.77
CA SER A 363 -17.68 4.92 27.35
C SER A 363 -16.47 5.80 27.01
N ASP A 364 -15.42 5.23 26.42
CA ASP A 364 -14.15 5.90 26.27
C ASP A 364 -14.11 6.83 25.06
N VAL A 365 -13.64 8.05 25.32
CA VAL A 365 -13.46 9.06 24.28
C VAL A 365 -12.25 8.67 23.46
N GLN A 366 -12.36 8.78 22.15
CA GLN A 366 -11.25 8.56 21.23
C GLN A 366 -11.18 9.66 20.19
N THR A 367 -9.99 9.86 19.64
CA THR A 367 -9.70 10.86 18.62
C THR A 367 -9.03 10.21 17.43
N GLN A 368 -9.24 10.77 16.24
CA GLN A 368 -8.73 10.24 14.99
C GLN A 368 -7.68 11.22 14.45
N GLY A 369 -6.51 10.72 14.12
CA GLY A 369 -5.44 11.46 13.48
C GLY A 369 -5.45 11.14 12.01
N LEU A 370 -5.32 12.13 11.14
CA LEU A 370 -5.25 11.95 9.69
C LEU A 370 -4.04 12.72 9.18
N ARG A 371 -3.07 12.03 8.60
CA ARG A 371 -1.88 12.60 8.00
C ARG A 371 -1.93 12.38 6.49
N PHE A 372 -1.74 13.45 5.75
CA PHE A 372 -1.70 13.43 4.29
C PHE A 372 -0.28 13.75 3.86
N GLN A 373 0.37 12.79 3.21
CA GLN A 373 1.72 12.96 2.64
C GLN A 373 1.67 13.67 1.29
N ASN A 374 2.80 14.23 0.85
CA ASN A 374 2.95 14.77 -0.50
C ASN A 374 1.89 15.83 -0.84
N VAL A 375 1.60 16.73 0.09
CA VAL A 375 0.60 17.79 -0.12
C VAL A 375 1.23 18.89 -0.98
N LEU A 376 1.02 18.79 -2.29
CA LEU A 376 1.64 19.65 -3.31
C LEU A 376 0.97 21.04 -3.39
N ILE A 377 1.01 21.79 -2.29
CA ILE A 377 0.60 23.18 -2.21
C ILE A 377 1.84 24.05 -2.00
N PRO A 378 2.19 24.93 -2.95
CA PRO A 378 3.31 25.85 -2.77
C PRO A 378 3.13 26.74 -1.54
N GLN A 379 4.24 27.02 -0.84
CA GLN A 379 4.26 27.95 0.28
C GLN A 379 3.74 29.34 -0.12
N GLY A 380 2.82 29.88 0.69
CA GLY A 380 2.18 31.18 0.45
C GLY A 380 1.11 31.18 -0.64
N ALA A 381 0.71 30.02 -1.18
CA ALA A 381 -0.47 29.92 -2.04
C ALA A 381 -1.73 30.36 -1.27
N THR A 382 -2.67 31.02 -1.96
CA THR A 382 -3.94 31.42 -1.34
C THR A 382 -4.94 30.28 -1.45
N ILE A 383 -5.35 29.69 -0.33
CA ILE A 383 -6.33 28.61 -0.30
C ILE A 383 -7.72 29.18 -0.56
N THR A 384 -8.43 28.60 -1.54
CA THR A 384 -9.80 29.02 -1.91
C THR A 384 -10.86 28.07 -1.38
N SER A 385 -10.51 26.80 -1.18
CA SER A 385 -11.38 25.78 -0.57
C SER A 385 -10.54 24.67 0.04
N ALA A 386 -10.89 24.17 1.22
CA ALA A 386 -10.31 22.94 1.74
C ALA A 386 -11.32 22.15 2.57
N HIS A 387 -11.41 20.84 2.31
CA HIS A 387 -12.27 19.92 3.04
C HIS A 387 -11.69 18.50 3.08
N LEU A 388 -12.17 17.71 4.05
CA LEU A 388 -11.90 16.27 4.13
C LEU A 388 -13.07 15.51 3.49
N GLU A 389 -12.77 14.44 2.77
CA GLU A 389 -13.75 13.50 2.21
C GLU A 389 -13.61 12.14 2.87
N PHE A 390 -14.75 11.56 3.26
CA PHE A 390 -14.81 10.27 3.93
C PHE A 390 -15.76 9.31 3.21
N THR A 391 -15.56 8.02 3.42
CA THR A 391 -16.48 6.97 2.99
C THR A 391 -17.01 6.24 4.22
N ALA A 392 -18.30 5.90 4.25
CA ALA A 392 -18.86 5.09 5.33
C ALA A 392 -18.30 3.66 5.32
N ALA A 393 -17.89 3.17 6.49
CA ALA A 393 -17.63 1.74 6.70
C ALA A 393 -18.93 0.98 7.02
N ASP A 394 -19.89 1.63 7.69
CA ASP A 394 -21.21 1.07 8.01
C ASP A 394 -22.33 2.07 7.70
N PRO A 395 -22.84 2.09 6.45
CA PRO A 395 -23.91 3.01 6.04
C PRO A 395 -25.21 2.84 6.83
N ALA A 396 -25.54 1.62 7.27
CA ALA A 396 -26.77 1.35 8.02
C ALA A 396 -26.69 1.92 9.46
N GLY A 397 -25.52 1.79 10.10
CA GLY A 397 -25.21 2.36 11.41
C GLY A 397 -25.01 3.88 11.42
N ASN A 398 -24.72 4.49 10.27
CA ASN A 398 -24.47 5.93 10.13
C ASN A 398 -25.73 6.81 9.99
N THR A 399 -26.92 6.30 10.35
CA THR A 399 -28.23 6.97 10.17
C THR A 399 -28.74 7.77 11.38
N VAL A 400 -28.00 7.80 12.49
CA VAL A 400 -28.32 8.57 13.72
C VAL A 400 -27.94 10.05 13.63
N ALA A 401 -28.39 10.88 14.59
CA ALA A 401 -28.08 12.32 14.65
C ALA A 401 -26.58 12.64 14.49
N ASP A 402 -26.27 13.73 13.77
CA ASP A 402 -24.90 14.05 13.38
C ASP A 402 -24.00 14.39 14.59
N PRO A 403 -22.92 13.65 14.85
CA PRO A 403 -22.02 13.98 15.96
C PRO A 403 -21.37 15.34 15.71
N GLN A 404 -21.37 16.19 16.74
CA GLN A 404 -20.55 17.39 16.73
C GLN A 404 -19.10 17.02 17.05
N LEU A 405 -18.17 17.55 16.27
CA LEU A 405 -16.74 17.27 16.33
C LEU A 405 -15.92 18.50 16.01
N TRP A 406 -14.72 18.52 16.55
CA TRP A 406 -13.71 19.52 16.34
C TRP A 406 -12.61 18.96 15.45
N VAL A 407 -12.28 19.67 14.39
CA VAL A 407 -11.14 19.36 13.53
C VAL A 407 -10.04 20.39 13.80
N GLY A 408 -8.89 19.91 14.26
CA GLY A 408 -7.67 20.71 14.41
C GLY A 408 -6.67 20.37 13.31
N ILE A 409 -5.80 21.31 12.98
CA ILE A 409 -4.65 21.09 12.09
C ILE A 409 -3.36 21.18 12.92
N GLU A 410 -2.37 20.34 12.61
CA GLU A 410 -1.08 20.40 13.28
C GLU A 410 -0.29 21.62 12.81
N ASN A 411 0.16 22.45 13.76
CA ASN A 411 0.90 23.67 13.48
C ASN A 411 2.40 23.39 13.25
N THR A 412 2.69 22.59 12.22
CA THR A 412 4.05 22.22 11.76
C THR A 412 4.13 22.36 10.24
N GLY A 413 5.31 22.69 9.70
CA GLY A 413 5.55 22.74 8.26
C GLY A 413 5.72 21.36 7.62
N ASP A 414 6.05 20.33 8.40
CA ASP A 414 6.13 18.94 7.96
C ASP A 414 5.74 18.02 9.12
N SER A 415 4.63 17.31 8.98
CA SER A 415 4.12 16.43 10.04
C SER A 415 4.81 15.06 10.01
N ALA A 416 5.22 14.58 11.19
CA ALA A 416 5.74 13.23 11.36
C ALA A 416 4.59 12.19 11.36
N PRO A 417 4.82 10.96 10.87
CA PRO A 417 3.88 9.84 11.01
C PRO A 417 3.43 9.63 12.47
N PHE A 418 2.23 9.08 12.67
CA PHE A 418 1.79 8.71 14.00
C PHE A 418 2.55 7.49 14.51
N THR A 419 2.77 7.43 15.83
CA THR A 419 3.50 6.31 16.46
C THR A 419 2.62 5.54 17.42
N THR A 420 3.07 4.36 17.83
CA THR A 420 2.41 3.57 18.89
C THR A 420 2.72 4.07 20.30
N SER A 421 3.48 5.18 20.43
CA SER A 421 3.81 5.79 21.72
C SER A 421 2.54 6.27 22.41
N ALA A 422 2.45 6.04 23.72
CA ALA A 422 1.25 6.42 24.45
C ALA A 422 1.00 7.94 24.35
N PHE A 423 -0.24 8.30 24.00
CA PHE A 423 -0.68 9.69 23.83
C PHE A 423 0.03 10.48 22.71
N ASP A 424 0.49 9.83 21.63
CA ASP A 424 1.22 10.47 20.51
C ASP A 424 0.48 11.66 19.87
N MET A 425 -0.86 11.67 19.86
CA MET A 425 -1.62 12.78 19.27
C MET A 425 -1.96 13.84 20.32
N VAL A 426 -2.52 13.45 21.46
CA VAL A 426 -3.05 14.40 22.44
C VAL A 426 -3.01 13.82 23.85
N ASP A 427 -2.74 14.63 24.86
CA ASP A 427 -2.79 14.18 26.24
C ASP A 427 -4.22 14.27 26.83
N PRO A 428 -4.59 13.50 27.87
CA PRO A 428 -5.95 13.51 28.43
C PRO A 428 -6.42 14.87 28.95
N SER A 429 -5.49 15.73 29.37
CA SER A 429 -5.80 17.06 29.89
C SER A 429 -5.90 18.12 28.81
N PHE A 430 -5.41 17.83 27.59
CA PHE A 430 -5.33 18.76 26.47
C PHE A 430 -4.52 20.03 26.77
N THR A 431 -3.71 20.03 27.85
CA THR A 431 -2.99 21.22 28.30
C THR A 431 -1.57 21.32 27.73
N SER A 432 -1.00 20.19 27.31
CA SER A 432 0.33 20.13 26.73
C SER A 432 0.39 18.97 25.72
N PRO A 433 -0.42 19.01 24.65
CA PRO A 433 -0.45 17.94 23.68
C PRO A 433 0.93 17.78 23.02
N PRO A 434 1.42 16.54 22.81
CA PRO A 434 2.72 16.32 22.19
C PRO A 434 2.80 16.86 20.76
N ARG A 435 1.66 17.02 20.08
CA ARG A 435 1.53 17.70 18.79
C ARG A 435 0.84 19.05 18.95
N ALA A 436 1.30 20.05 18.20
CA ALA A 436 0.83 21.42 18.32
C ALA A 436 -0.45 21.67 17.52
N TRP A 437 -1.60 21.18 17.99
CA TRP A 437 -2.88 21.36 17.31
C TRP A 437 -3.44 22.79 17.42
N GLY A 438 -3.95 23.33 16.32
CA GLY A 438 -4.51 24.68 16.26
C GLY A 438 -5.61 24.85 15.21
N ASN A 439 -6.06 26.10 15.04
CA ASN A 439 -7.07 26.51 14.04
C ASN A 439 -8.34 25.65 14.01
N TRP A 440 -8.80 25.27 15.19
CA TRP A 440 -9.95 24.40 15.43
C TRP A 440 -11.22 24.86 14.69
N LYS A 441 -11.81 23.93 13.94
CA LYS A 441 -13.12 24.08 13.29
C LYS A 441 -14.11 23.14 13.94
N ASN A 442 -15.31 23.63 14.22
CA ASN A 442 -16.38 22.81 14.78
C ASN A 442 -17.42 22.52 13.71
N GLY A 443 -17.77 21.26 13.53
CA GLY A 443 -18.97 20.93 12.78
C GLY A 443 -19.37 19.49 12.98
N ASN A 444 -19.95 18.89 11.94
CA ASN A 444 -20.56 17.59 12.04
C ASN A 444 -20.26 16.76 10.78
N ILE A 445 -20.20 15.44 10.94
CA ILE A 445 -20.19 14.52 9.80
C ILE A 445 -21.63 14.06 9.55
N PRO A 446 -22.26 14.48 8.44
CA PRO A 446 -23.65 14.14 8.15
C PRO A 446 -23.86 12.63 8.00
N ALA A 447 -25.09 12.17 8.20
CA ALA A 447 -25.48 10.78 7.96
C ALA A 447 -25.16 10.33 6.52
N ILE A 448 -24.53 9.16 6.38
CA ILE A 448 -24.14 8.58 5.08
C ILE A 448 -25.11 7.45 4.75
N GLY A 449 -26.18 7.77 4.02
CA GLY A 449 -27.34 6.88 3.82
C GLY A 449 -27.22 5.84 2.70
N ALA A 450 -26.11 5.76 1.96
CA ALA A 450 -25.93 4.79 0.87
C ALA A 450 -24.48 4.28 0.78
N GLU A 451 -24.32 2.98 0.47
CA GLU A 451 -23.04 2.23 0.35
C GLU A 451 -22.00 2.82 -0.62
N PHE A 452 -22.35 3.82 -1.43
CA PHE A 452 -21.51 4.37 -2.49
C PHE A 452 -21.47 5.90 -2.55
N ASP A 453 -22.00 6.60 -1.54
CA ASP A 453 -21.96 8.06 -1.53
C ASP A 453 -20.60 8.54 -1.02
N GLN A 454 -19.80 9.15 -1.89
CA GLN A 454 -18.66 9.96 -1.46
C GLN A 454 -19.26 11.24 -0.87
N VAL A 455 -19.44 11.23 0.45
CA VAL A 455 -19.94 12.41 1.14
C VAL A 455 -18.79 13.39 1.24
N ARG A 456 -18.84 14.43 0.41
CA ARG A 456 -18.25 15.71 0.80
C ARG A 456 -18.84 16.06 2.15
N ILE A 457 -18.03 16.51 3.10
CA ILE A 457 -18.56 17.19 4.27
C ILE A 457 -19.21 18.50 3.78
N GLN A 458 -20.43 18.42 3.27
CA GLN A 458 -21.25 19.55 2.89
C GLN A 458 -22.33 19.67 3.94
N ARG A 459 -22.16 20.70 4.76
CA ARG A 459 -23.08 21.03 5.84
C ARG A 459 -24.46 21.39 5.27
N SER A 460 -25.47 21.26 6.11
CA SER A 460 -26.49 22.31 6.21
C SER A 460 -25.80 23.61 6.67
N GLY A 461 -25.20 24.33 5.71
CA GLY A 461 -24.66 25.69 5.80
C GLY A 461 -23.38 25.94 6.61
N SER A 462 -22.16 25.89 6.02
CA SER A 462 -20.91 26.64 6.36
C SER A 462 -19.86 26.33 7.47
N ASP A 463 -19.96 25.42 8.47
CA ASP A 463 -18.97 25.40 9.59
C ASP A 463 -17.85 24.33 9.61
N MET A 464 -17.57 23.55 8.56
CA MET A 464 -16.32 22.75 8.48
C MET A 464 -15.44 23.12 7.28
N ASP A 465 -15.35 24.40 7.00
CA ASP A 465 -14.39 24.92 6.02
C ASP A 465 -12.98 24.93 6.63
N LEU A 466 -12.10 24.07 6.10
CA LEU A 466 -10.70 23.97 6.51
C LEU A 466 -9.82 25.00 5.79
N THR A 467 -10.36 25.84 4.91
CA THR A 467 -9.59 26.81 4.09
C THR A 467 -8.64 27.63 4.95
N SER A 468 -9.15 28.26 6.02
CA SER A 468 -8.30 29.05 6.93
C SER A 468 -7.34 28.21 7.76
N ALA A 469 -7.69 26.96 8.09
CA ALA A 469 -6.78 26.06 8.83
C ALA A 469 -5.60 25.66 7.94
N VAL A 470 -5.85 25.21 6.71
CA VAL A 470 -4.82 24.88 5.72
C VAL A 470 -3.97 26.11 5.40
N GLN A 471 -4.59 27.29 5.23
CA GLN A 471 -3.86 28.55 4.99
C GLN A 471 -2.82 28.82 6.08
N THR A 472 -3.16 28.58 7.36
CA THR A 472 -2.22 28.84 8.46
C THR A 472 -0.96 27.98 8.40
N VAL A 473 -1.03 26.78 7.82
CA VAL A 473 0.14 25.91 7.64
C VAL A 473 0.90 26.30 6.38
N VAL A 474 0.20 26.57 5.28
CA VAL A 474 0.80 26.96 3.98
C VAL A 474 1.55 28.30 4.05
N ASP A 475 1.14 29.19 4.95
CA ASP A 475 1.81 30.48 5.20
C ASP A 475 3.07 30.37 6.07
N ARG A 476 3.34 29.20 6.68
CA ARG A 476 4.49 29.06 7.58
C ARG A 476 5.80 29.09 6.83
N GLY A 477 6.84 29.65 7.46
CA GLY A 477 8.19 29.72 6.90
C GLY A 477 8.87 28.36 6.66
N ASP A 478 8.48 27.33 7.41
CA ASP A 478 8.99 25.95 7.31
C ASP A 478 8.12 25.04 6.43
N TRP A 479 7.00 25.54 5.89
CA TRP A 479 6.20 24.79 4.92
C TRP A 479 6.84 24.81 3.54
N CYS A 480 6.90 23.65 2.90
CA CYS A 480 7.18 23.52 1.48
C CYS A 480 6.20 22.49 0.90
N GLY A 481 5.63 22.77 -0.28
CA GLY A 481 4.73 21.83 -0.94
C GLY A 481 5.39 20.46 -1.09
N GLY A 482 4.66 19.37 -0.87
CA GLY A 482 5.20 18.02 -0.79
C GLY A 482 5.45 17.55 0.66
N ASN A 483 5.53 18.46 1.63
CA ASN A 483 5.53 18.10 3.04
C ASN A 483 4.18 17.48 3.46
N ALA A 484 4.18 16.81 4.60
CA ALA A 484 2.97 16.19 5.15
C ALA A 484 2.16 17.16 6.03
N MET A 485 0.84 17.03 5.99
CA MET A 485 -0.11 17.81 6.78
C MET A 485 -0.98 16.89 7.61
N SER A 486 -1.12 17.17 8.91
CA SER A 486 -1.94 16.36 9.81
C SER A 486 -3.14 17.12 10.36
N PHE A 487 -4.23 16.40 10.51
CA PHE A 487 -5.46 16.82 11.16
C PHE A 487 -5.76 15.90 12.33
N ILE A 488 -6.44 16.44 13.33
CA ILE A 488 -7.01 15.69 14.44
C ILE A 488 -8.52 15.91 14.45
N ILE A 489 -9.28 14.83 14.61
CA ILE A 489 -10.72 14.85 14.79
C ILE A 489 -11.00 14.49 16.24
N TYR A 490 -11.51 15.46 16.98
CA TYR A 490 -11.81 15.34 18.39
C TYR A 490 -13.32 15.45 18.60
N PRO A 491 -13.98 14.46 19.20
CA PRO A 491 -15.41 14.50 19.41
C PRO A 491 -15.82 15.50 20.50
N SER A 492 -16.97 16.17 20.33
CA SER A 492 -17.49 17.09 21.35
C SER A 492 -18.54 16.48 22.28
N THR A 493 -19.16 15.36 21.89
CA THR A 493 -20.15 14.62 22.69
C THR A 493 -19.96 13.12 22.52
N LEU A 494 -20.35 12.32 23.52
CA LEU A 494 -20.10 10.87 23.58
C LEU A 494 -21.22 10.00 22.98
N ALA A 495 -22.26 10.61 22.39
CA ALA A 495 -23.54 9.93 22.18
C ALA A 495 -23.77 9.37 20.77
N THR A 496 -23.08 9.88 19.74
CA THR A 496 -23.29 9.44 18.35
C THR A 496 -21.98 9.16 17.63
N VAL A 497 -22.01 8.12 16.80
CA VAL A 497 -20.84 7.54 16.14
C VAL A 497 -20.96 7.69 14.63
N ARG A 498 -19.82 7.88 13.97
CA ARG A 498 -19.68 7.69 12.52
C ARG A 498 -18.58 6.68 12.29
N ARG A 499 -18.94 5.55 11.64
CA ARG A 499 -17.97 4.54 11.21
C ARG A 499 -17.53 4.85 9.79
N LEU A 500 -16.29 5.26 9.65
CA LEU A 500 -15.71 5.67 8.38
C LEU A 500 -14.62 4.69 7.98
N LYS A 501 -14.38 4.54 6.68
CA LYS A 501 -13.29 3.71 6.18
C LYS A 501 -11.94 4.37 6.49
N SER A 502 -10.99 3.56 6.94
CA SER A 502 -9.58 3.85 7.13
C SER A 502 -8.78 3.41 5.89
N PHE A 503 -7.46 3.61 5.93
CA PHE A 503 -6.50 3.00 5.02
C PHE A 503 -6.58 1.48 5.12
N ASP A 504 -6.56 0.90 6.33
CA ASP A 504 -6.58 -0.56 6.53
C ASP A 504 -7.98 -1.20 6.38
N SER A 505 -9.00 -0.44 5.97
CA SER A 505 -10.32 -0.99 5.66
C SER A 505 -10.21 -2.09 4.59
N PRO A 506 -10.76 -3.29 4.82
CA PRO A 506 -10.73 -4.35 3.83
C PRO A 506 -11.56 -3.98 2.59
N THR A 507 -11.07 -4.37 1.42
CA THR A 507 -11.86 -4.30 0.18
C THR A 507 -12.86 -5.44 0.14
N SER A 508 -14.02 -5.21 -0.46
CA SER A 508 -15.05 -6.24 -0.67
C SER A 508 -15.02 -6.69 -2.14
N PRO A 509 -15.36 -7.95 -2.46
CA PRO A 509 -15.61 -8.35 -3.84
C PRO A 509 -16.66 -7.48 -4.55
N SER A 510 -17.58 -6.85 -3.81
CA SER A 510 -18.57 -5.91 -4.32
C SER A 510 -18.08 -4.45 -4.45
N ASP A 511 -16.96 -4.09 -3.80
CA ASP A 511 -16.29 -2.78 -3.90
C ASP A 511 -14.77 -2.99 -3.79
N PRO A 512 -14.10 -3.36 -4.90
CA PRO A 512 -12.68 -3.68 -4.90
C PRO A 512 -11.79 -2.42 -4.77
N VAL A 513 -12.39 -1.23 -4.77
CA VAL A 513 -11.69 0.04 -4.64
C VAL A 513 -11.45 0.34 -3.15
N GLN A 514 -10.19 0.51 -2.76
CA GLN A 514 -9.84 0.99 -1.44
C GLN A 514 -10.26 2.46 -1.31
N ARG A 515 -11.17 2.74 -0.38
CA ARG A 515 -11.77 4.07 -0.18
C ARG A 515 -11.36 4.61 1.17
N MET A 516 -10.18 5.22 1.21
CA MET A 516 -9.58 5.88 2.37
C MET A 516 -9.95 7.37 2.43
N PRO A 517 -9.73 8.05 3.58
CA PRO A 517 -9.92 9.48 3.70
C PRO A 517 -9.09 10.28 2.69
N ARG A 518 -9.61 11.43 2.26
CA ARG A 518 -8.90 12.33 1.33
C ARG A 518 -8.95 13.77 1.82
N LEU A 519 -7.84 14.48 1.67
CA LEU A 519 -7.79 15.94 1.78
C LEU A 519 -7.98 16.52 0.37
N VAL A 520 -8.99 17.38 0.21
CA VAL A 520 -9.25 18.09 -1.04
C VAL A 520 -9.01 19.57 -0.82
N VAL A 521 -8.16 20.17 -1.64
CA VAL A 521 -7.79 21.59 -1.53
C VAL A 521 -7.80 22.23 -2.90
N GLU A 522 -8.40 23.41 -3.00
CA GLU A 522 -8.27 24.33 -4.12
C GLU A 522 -7.48 25.56 -3.66
N TYR A 523 -6.53 26.02 -4.48
CA TYR A 523 -5.67 27.17 -4.17
C TYR A 523 -5.34 28.00 -5.40
N ASP A 524 -5.15 29.30 -5.22
CA ASP A 524 -4.73 30.26 -6.22
C ASP A 524 -3.22 30.56 -6.09
N MET A 525 -2.51 30.47 -7.21
CA MET A 525 -1.07 30.78 -7.31
C MET A 525 -0.77 32.27 -7.54
N ASN A 526 -1.77 33.13 -7.81
CA ASN A 526 -1.56 34.56 -8.10
C ASN A 526 -0.87 35.34 -6.97
N GLY A 527 -0.99 34.86 -5.72
CA GLY A 527 -0.36 35.48 -4.55
C GLY A 527 1.14 35.22 -4.41
N ILE A 528 1.69 34.28 -5.17
CA ILE A 528 3.09 33.87 -5.08
C ILE A 528 3.92 34.83 -5.96
N THR A 529 4.60 35.78 -5.33
CA THR A 529 5.39 36.80 -6.03
C THR A 529 6.84 36.82 -5.51
N GLY A 530 7.71 36.04 -6.14
CA GLY A 530 9.14 35.97 -5.81
C GLY A 530 9.75 34.63 -6.18
N ALA A 531 11.04 34.63 -6.55
CA ALA A 531 11.78 33.41 -6.89
C ALA A 531 12.01 32.46 -5.70
N ASP A 532 11.89 32.98 -4.47
CA ASP A 532 12.08 32.24 -3.20
C ASP A 532 10.76 31.98 -2.45
N THR A 533 9.61 32.37 -3.02
CA THR A 533 8.26 32.08 -2.49
C THR A 533 7.60 31.02 -3.37
N GLY A 534 6.88 30.07 -2.77
CA GLY A 534 6.25 28.97 -3.51
C GLY A 534 7.08 27.69 -3.57
N CYS A 535 7.87 27.40 -2.53
CA CYS A 535 8.60 26.13 -2.41
C CYS A 535 7.64 24.95 -2.61
N ILE A 536 7.98 24.06 -3.57
CA ILE A 536 7.40 22.72 -3.74
C ILE A 536 8.56 21.75 -3.94
N ARG A 537 8.54 20.64 -3.19
CA ARG A 537 9.38 19.47 -3.36
C ARG A 537 8.58 18.40 -4.09
N GLN A 538 9.16 17.89 -5.16
CA GLN A 538 8.59 16.81 -5.94
C GLN A 538 9.70 15.81 -6.26
N THR A 539 9.33 14.53 -6.21
CA THR A 539 10.18 13.46 -6.69
C THR A 539 9.67 13.05 -8.07
N PHE A 540 10.56 13.04 -9.04
CA PHE A 540 10.27 12.57 -10.39
C PHE A 540 11.12 11.33 -10.67
N SER A 541 10.50 10.32 -11.27
CA SER A 541 11.19 9.12 -11.74
C SER A 541 11.01 9.02 -13.24
N TYR A 542 12.11 8.85 -13.97
CA TYR A 542 12.14 8.73 -15.41
C TYR A 542 12.73 7.39 -15.81
N GLN A 543 12.25 6.82 -16.91
CA GLN A 543 12.80 5.60 -17.51
C GLN A 543 13.14 5.87 -18.99
N PRO A 544 14.16 5.19 -19.55
CA PRO A 544 14.42 5.23 -20.98
C PRO A 544 13.16 4.80 -21.76
N GLY A 545 12.68 5.64 -22.67
CA GLY A 545 11.41 5.43 -23.39
C GLY A 545 11.56 4.69 -24.70
N HIS A 546 12.77 4.65 -25.27
CA HIS A 546 13.05 4.07 -26.58
C HIS A 546 14.28 3.16 -26.55
N SER A 547 14.35 2.18 -27.46
CA SER A 547 15.52 1.27 -27.65
C SER A 547 16.84 1.94 -28.05
N LYS A 548 16.82 3.28 -28.21
CA LYS A 548 17.96 4.14 -28.52
C LYS A 548 18.23 5.15 -27.39
N ASP A 549 17.50 5.06 -26.29
CA ASP A 549 17.73 5.85 -25.10
C ASP A 549 18.72 5.18 -24.16
N ASP A 550 19.23 4.00 -24.52
CA ASP A 550 20.34 3.35 -23.85
C ASP A 550 21.33 2.75 -24.85
N ALA A 551 22.62 2.77 -24.50
CA ALA A 551 23.68 2.25 -25.34
C ALA A 551 24.92 1.86 -24.52
N THR A 552 25.71 0.95 -25.06
CA THR A 552 27.05 0.64 -24.54
C THR A 552 28.08 0.73 -25.66
N GLU A 553 29.14 1.48 -25.44
CA GLU A 553 30.29 1.59 -26.31
C GLU A 553 31.49 0.82 -25.74
N SER A 554 32.18 0.04 -26.57
CA SER A 554 33.47 -0.55 -26.25
C SER A 554 34.59 0.41 -26.64
N LEU A 555 35.45 0.81 -25.70
CA LEU A 555 36.57 1.72 -25.94
C LEU A 555 37.79 1.03 -26.58
N VAL A 556 37.73 -0.29 -26.80
CA VAL A 556 38.81 -1.05 -27.44
C VAL A 556 38.69 -0.97 -28.97
N ASP A 557 37.46 -1.02 -29.48
CA ASP A 557 37.13 -1.06 -30.91
C ASP A 557 36.16 0.06 -31.33
N ASN A 558 35.78 0.94 -30.41
CA ASN A 558 34.83 2.05 -30.57
C ASN A 558 33.46 1.59 -31.10
N THR A 559 33.07 0.34 -30.83
CA THR A 559 31.78 -0.19 -31.29
C THR A 559 30.66 0.16 -30.34
N VAL A 560 29.58 0.76 -30.88
CA VAL A 560 28.37 1.13 -30.12
C VAL A 560 27.29 0.08 -30.30
N LYS A 561 26.75 -0.40 -29.19
CA LYS A 561 25.65 -1.37 -29.13
C LYS A 561 24.41 -0.69 -28.56
N ILE A 562 23.41 -0.53 -29.42
CA ILE A 562 22.03 -0.12 -29.07
C ILE A 562 21.12 -1.35 -29.04
N ASN A 563 19.96 -1.24 -28.38
CA ASN A 563 19.01 -2.35 -28.24
C ASN A 563 19.67 -3.64 -27.72
N ASN A 564 20.54 -3.49 -26.72
CA ASN A 564 21.28 -4.58 -26.12
C ASN A 564 21.33 -4.37 -24.61
N HIS A 565 21.76 -5.39 -23.87
CA HIS A 565 21.91 -5.28 -22.43
C HIS A 565 22.88 -4.17 -22.05
N LEU A 566 22.40 -3.28 -21.18
CA LEU A 566 23.23 -2.27 -20.55
C LEU A 566 24.34 -2.95 -19.75
N ARG A 567 25.59 -2.57 -20.01
CA ARG A 567 26.76 -3.05 -19.27
C ARG A 567 27.46 -1.89 -18.63
N THR A 568 27.62 -1.92 -17.32
CA THR A 568 28.36 -0.92 -16.54
C THR A 568 29.63 -1.54 -15.97
N GLY A 569 30.77 -0.89 -16.17
CA GLY A 569 32.10 -1.37 -15.73
C GLY A 569 32.82 -2.26 -16.75
N ASN A 570 34.06 -2.64 -16.42
CA ASN A 570 34.91 -3.43 -17.31
C ASN A 570 34.38 -4.85 -17.48
N THR A 571 34.19 -5.29 -18.72
CA THR A 571 33.70 -6.64 -19.00
C THR A 571 34.86 -7.55 -19.43
N LEU A 572 35.01 -8.69 -18.75
CA LEU A 572 35.81 -9.81 -19.23
C LEU A 572 34.91 -10.71 -20.06
N THR A 573 35.06 -10.68 -21.38
CA THR A 573 34.41 -11.67 -22.26
C THR A 573 35.16 -13.00 -22.16
N TYR A 574 34.43 -14.11 -22.07
CA TYR A 574 34.94 -15.48 -21.87
C TYR A 574 36.03 -15.93 -22.89
N ASP A 575 36.17 -15.20 -23.99
CA ASP A 575 37.07 -15.45 -25.12
C ASP A 575 38.31 -14.52 -25.16
N ASN A 576 38.26 -13.36 -24.49
CA ASN A 576 39.32 -12.35 -24.57
C ASN A 576 39.94 -12.12 -23.18
N ALA A 577 41.23 -12.45 -23.05
CA ALA A 577 42.03 -12.28 -21.82
C ALA A 577 42.30 -10.80 -21.46
N THR A 578 41.83 -9.86 -22.28
CA THR A 578 41.96 -8.42 -22.05
C THR A 578 40.62 -7.84 -21.59
N PRO A 579 40.55 -7.18 -20.41
CA PRO A 579 39.34 -6.50 -19.98
C PRO A 579 38.95 -5.44 -21.00
N THR A 580 37.70 -5.48 -21.46
CA THR A 580 37.15 -4.44 -22.32
C THR A 580 36.62 -3.31 -21.45
N THR A 581 37.20 -2.12 -21.59
CA THR A 581 36.70 -0.89 -20.99
C THR A 581 35.52 -0.39 -21.80
N THR A 582 34.38 -0.11 -21.15
CA THR A 582 33.16 0.33 -21.83
C THR A 582 32.66 1.66 -21.28
N VAL A 583 31.99 2.43 -22.13
CA VAL A 583 31.20 3.60 -21.72
C VAL A 583 29.73 3.25 -21.91
N THR A 584 28.93 3.61 -20.92
CA THR A 584 27.49 3.35 -20.91
C THR A 584 26.75 4.66 -21.00
N GLY A 585 25.83 4.76 -21.94
CA GLY A 585 24.96 5.92 -22.12
C GLY A 585 23.52 5.56 -21.76
N VAL A 586 22.88 6.42 -20.98
CA VAL A 586 21.44 6.38 -20.71
C VAL A 586 20.87 7.79 -20.89
N ARG A 587 19.75 7.86 -21.57
CA ARG A 587 18.99 9.08 -21.88
C ARG A 587 17.61 8.93 -21.25
N PHE A 588 17.18 9.98 -20.56
CA PHE A 588 15.84 10.07 -20.00
C PHE A 588 15.10 11.18 -20.76
N PRO A 589 14.15 10.85 -21.65
CA PRO A 589 13.35 11.88 -22.32
C PRO A 589 12.42 12.60 -21.34
N ASP A 590 11.96 13.79 -21.74
CA ASP A 590 10.83 14.51 -21.13
C ASP A 590 10.97 14.76 -19.62
N ILE A 591 12.17 15.19 -19.22
CA ILE A 591 12.45 15.59 -17.85
C ILE A 591 11.68 16.88 -17.54
N ASN A 592 10.52 16.70 -16.92
CA ASN A 592 9.64 17.78 -16.43
C ASN A 592 10.15 18.43 -15.13
N LEU A 593 11.36 18.99 -15.18
CA LEU A 593 11.93 19.80 -14.10
C LEU A 593 11.91 21.28 -14.49
N ALA A 594 11.34 22.12 -13.64
CA ALA A 594 11.34 23.57 -13.89
C ALA A 594 12.78 24.11 -13.88
N GLN A 595 13.09 25.02 -14.82
CA GLN A 595 14.41 25.63 -14.90
C GLN A 595 14.75 26.37 -13.59
N ASN A 596 16.00 26.25 -13.14
CA ASN A 596 16.50 26.78 -11.86
C ASN A 596 15.95 26.12 -10.59
N SER A 597 15.26 24.96 -10.71
CA SER A 597 14.92 24.15 -9.54
C SER A 597 16.16 23.74 -8.76
N THR A 598 16.10 23.80 -7.44
CA THR A 598 17.17 23.26 -6.59
C THR A 598 17.03 21.74 -6.54
N ILE A 599 18.02 21.02 -7.07
CA ILE A 599 18.07 19.56 -6.99
C ILE A 599 18.56 19.15 -5.61
N LEU A 600 17.67 18.54 -4.82
CA LEU A 600 17.98 18.08 -3.46
C LEU A 600 18.69 16.73 -3.47
N GLU A 601 18.22 15.82 -4.33
CA GLU A 601 18.79 14.50 -4.53
C GLU A 601 18.52 14.07 -5.97
N ALA A 602 19.48 13.35 -6.57
CA ALA A 602 19.31 12.66 -7.84
C ALA A 602 20.16 11.40 -7.81
N TYR A 603 19.57 10.26 -8.17
CA TYR A 603 20.26 8.98 -8.25
C TYR A 603 19.72 8.15 -9.41
N LEU A 604 20.49 7.14 -9.81
CA LEU A 604 20.08 6.15 -10.81
C LEU A 604 19.77 4.84 -10.10
N GLU A 605 18.56 4.34 -10.27
CA GLU A 605 18.20 2.99 -9.84
C GLU A 605 18.43 2.00 -10.98
N LEU A 606 19.21 0.95 -10.73
CA LEU A 606 19.61 -0.04 -11.74
C LEU A 606 19.22 -1.45 -11.29
N THR A 607 18.47 -2.16 -12.14
CA THR A 607 18.12 -3.56 -11.90
C THR A 607 19.15 -4.50 -12.49
N LEU A 608 19.72 -5.36 -11.66
CA LEU A 608 20.73 -6.34 -12.11
C LEU A 608 20.07 -7.48 -12.90
N ARG A 609 20.63 -7.77 -14.07
CA ARG A 609 20.26 -8.96 -14.85
C ARG A 609 20.97 -10.23 -14.38
N SER A 610 22.21 -10.10 -13.91
CA SER A 610 23.04 -11.23 -13.49
C SER A 610 23.93 -10.81 -12.34
N ALA A 611 24.17 -11.71 -11.39
CA ALA A 611 25.06 -11.48 -10.27
C ALA A 611 26.49 -11.19 -10.78
N GLY A 612 27.05 -10.05 -10.36
CA GLY A 612 28.46 -9.73 -10.54
C GLY A 612 29.31 -10.25 -9.39
N THR A 613 30.64 -10.26 -9.56
CA THR A 613 31.59 -10.49 -8.47
C THR A 613 32.53 -9.29 -8.37
N GLY A 614 32.76 -8.79 -7.16
CA GLY A 614 33.65 -7.65 -6.89
C GLY A 614 32.96 -6.28 -6.88
N ALA A 615 33.61 -5.31 -6.23
CA ALA A 615 33.20 -3.92 -6.23
C ALA A 615 33.69 -3.24 -7.53
N THR A 616 32.87 -2.35 -8.08
CA THR A 616 33.25 -1.49 -9.21
C THR A 616 33.08 -0.04 -8.81
N THR A 617 33.86 0.85 -9.42
CA THR A 617 33.71 2.30 -9.28
C THR A 617 33.28 2.84 -10.63
N LEU A 618 32.19 3.61 -10.64
CA LEU A 618 31.67 4.24 -11.85
C LEU A 618 31.97 5.72 -11.80
N ASP A 619 32.38 6.26 -12.93
CA ASP A 619 32.50 7.70 -13.15
C ASP A 619 31.30 8.15 -14.00
N ILE A 620 30.46 9.02 -13.45
CA ILE A 620 29.16 9.40 -14.03
C ILE A 620 29.23 10.86 -14.46
N HIS A 621 28.91 11.10 -15.73
CA HIS A 621 28.93 12.42 -16.36
C HIS A 621 27.55 12.70 -16.98
N GLY A 622 27.11 13.96 -16.90
CA GLY A 622 25.97 14.45 -17.69
C GLY A 622 26.45 15.00 -19.03
N GLU A 623 25.65 14.86 -20.09
CA GLU A 623 25.92 15.53 -21.36
C GLU A 623 25.58 17.03 -21.23
N LYS A 624 26.49 17.91 -21.68
CA LYS A 624 26.32 19.36 -21.58
C LYS A 624 25.55 19.92 -22.78
N THR A 625 24.42 19.31 -23.08
CA THR A 625 23.50 19.71 -24.15
C THR A 625 22.08 19.62 -23.64
N ASP A 626 21.28 20.64 -23.95
CA ASP A 626 19.84 20.56 -23.72
C ASP A 626 19.24 19.56 -24.71
N ASN A 627 18.26 18.76 -24.26
CA ASN A 627 17.58 17.77 -25.09
C ASN A 627 18.54 16.84 -25.84
N GLY A 628 19.42 16.16 -25.09
CA GLY A 628 20.40 15.22 -25.67
C GLY A 628 19.78 14.27 -26.70
N LEU A 629 20.51 14.02 -27.78
CA LEU A 629 20.02 13.19 -28.89
C LEU A 629 19.96 11.71 -28.49
N ARG A 630 19.15 10.93 -29.22
CA ARG A 630 19.15 9.46 -29.12
C ARG A 630 20.50 8.88 -29.51
N PHE A 631 20.89 7.76 -28.92
CA PHE A 631 22.13 7.06 -29.27
C PHE A 631 22.01 6.42 -30.66
N GLU A 632 23.11 6.45 -31.40
CA GLU A 632 23.19 5.87 -32.73
C GLU A 632 24.28 4.79 -32.78
N ALA A 633 24.07 3.76 -33.61
CA ALA A 633 25.03 2.68 -33.83
C ALA A 633 26.20 3.11 -34.73
N VAL A 634 26.78 4.28 -34.42
CA VAL A 634 27.93 4.88 -35.10
C VAL A 634 29.13 4.79 -34.16
N THR A 635 30.32 4.52 -34.71
CA THR A 635 31.55 4.43 -33.91
C THR A 635 31.77 5.70 -33.11
N SER A 636 32.15 5.59 -31.83
CA SER A 636 32.48 6.76 -30.99
C SER A 636 31.30 7.66 -30.62
N ASN A 637 30.04 7.20 -30.77
CA ASN A 637 28.87 8.02 -30.44
C ASN A 637 28.80 8.44 -28.96
N LEU A 638 29.40 7.68 -28.03
CA LEU A 638 29.39 8.01 -26.60
C LEU A 638 30.70 8.66 -26.16
N SER A 639 31.84 8.27 -26.75
CA SER A 639 33.17 8.74 -26.34
C SER A 639 33.73 9.93 -27.13
N ASP A 640 33.17 10.30 -28.28
CA ASP A 640 33.61 11.46 -29.08
C ASP A 640 32.94 12.76 -28.60
N ASN A 641 33.74 13.65 -28.01
CA ASN A 641 33.29 14.96 -27.53
C ASN A 641 32.77 15.88 -28.66
N SER A 642 33.08 15.61 -29.92
CA SER A 642 32.51 16.36 -31.06
C SER A 642 31.09 15.95 -31.40
N LEU A 643 30.70 14.70 -31.05
CA LEU A 643 29.34 14.18 -31.24
C LEU A 643 28.48 14.41 -30.00
N ARG A 644 29.07 14.36 -28.80
CA ARG A 644 28.40 14.60 -27.51
C ARG A 644 29.32 15.37 -26.54
N PRO A 645 29.22 16.71 -26.49
CA PRO A 645 30.00 17.52 -25.56
C PRO A 645 29.64 17.19 -24.11
N ARG A 646 30.65 16.86 -23.28
CA ARG A 646 30.51 16.60 -21.85
C ARG A 646 30.81 17.83 -21.00
#